data_AF-A0A9P3J6M7-F1
#
_entry.id   AF-A0A9P3J6M7-F1
#
_cell.length_a   1.000
_cell.length_b   1.000
_cell.length_c   1.000
_cell.angle_alpha   90.00
_cell.angle_beta   90.00
_cell.angle_gamma   90.00
#
_symmetry.space_group_name_H-M   'P 1'
#
loop_
_entity.id
_entity.type
_entity.pdbx_description
1 polymer ?
#
loop_
_entity_poly.entity_id
_entity_poly.type
_entity_poly.pdbx_seq_one_letter_code
_entity_poly.pdbx_strand_id
1 'polypeptide(L)'
;LGPDRAPSRGGRKDTRRRGGDGDREGGAGRGKRGRGSAVAEQARGNRKQSKASRRAAREEAKKAAAPVKAEILEVGKEGMSVQELARELAVNDSDVVKALFMKGIATTVNQVLDEDTVRMVCAEYGVEVLDASEAEMGEAARKQREFVQEEDLEHLVVRPPVVTIMGHVDHGKTSLLDYIRKTKVAAGEAGGITQGIGAYRVWVPYAAGTSSDEESDADSDDDVEDENEEGLHTCVFLDTPGHEAFSAMRARGARVTDIAVIVVAADDGVRPQTTEAIAHARAAGVPIVVAINKIDKEGANLDRVMQELAAGGLMSEEWGGDTPMVPVSAKTGEGVDSLLETIMLVAEIQELRANPDTQAAGTVIEASLDKQRGPVATLLVQNGTMRLGDVVLCGEAYGKIRALVDDTGSRSDSAGPSLAVEVLGLSSVPVAGDHFEVVDSLDRARSMAEEAAGKLRTARLAALQGESKVSLSALAGRGSTGDGSDGSDEEGLEFHQLNVILKVDNQGAVEAIREALAALPQDTVSLRFLLQAAGDVALSDIDLAVASEAVVLAFNVNMPPAVEAAAEEKGVEVRTYRVIYDLIDDVRKAMEGLLDSVEERTPLGSAEVRAVFGAGSSKVAGVMVTEGKLVKGCGVAVIRGKKEVHSGTLTSLRRVKELAKEVVAGLECGVGLEGFDEWQQGDSIEAFEVVQKARSLEDASKEVTKAVAEKTESMGIAVGAA
;
A
#
# COMPACT_ATOMS: atom_id res chain seq x y z
N LEU A 1 10.22 -57.43 -39.55
CA LEU A 1 10.69 -58.72 -38.99
C LEU A 1 10.85 -58.55 -37.50
N GLY A 2 10.33 -59.46 -36.67
CA GLY A 2 10.84 -59.67 -35.30
C GLY A 2 12.00 -60.69 -35.33
N PRO A 3 12.30 -61.42 -34.23
CA PRO A 3 11.50 -61.54 -32.99
C PRO A 3 12.31 -61.69 -31.66
N ASP A 4 11.56 -62.00 -30.59
CA ASP A 4 11.87 -63.00 -29.55
C ASP A 4 12.96 -62.81 -28.45
N ARG A 5 12.49 -63.05 -27.20
CA ARG A 5 13.07 -63.89 -26.10
C ARG A 5 14.24 -63.33 -25.24
N ALA A 6 14.10 -63.23 -23.90
CA ALA A 6 13.90 -64.25 -22.82
C ALA A 6 15.26 -64.81 -22.28
N PRO A 7 15.39 -65.46 -21.07
CA PRO A 7 14.34 -66.16 -20.31
C PRO A 7 14.35 -66.12 -18.75
N SER A 8 13.21 -66.59 -18.19
CA SER A 8 12.93 -67.47 -17.01
C SER A 8 14.04 -67.81 -15.98
N ARG A 9 13.75 -68.13 -14.69
CA ARG A 9 12.67 -68.96 -14.07
C ARG A 9 12.37 -68.43 -12.63
N GLY A 10 11.34 -68.81 -11.86
CA GLY A 10 10.20 -69.76 -11.93
C GLY A 10 9.67 -70.01 -10.48
N GLY A 11 8.54 -70.64 -10.15
CA GLY A 11 7.42 -71.27 -10.89
C GLY A 11 6.46 -72.03 -9.93
N ARG A 12 5.53 -72.86 -10.47
CA ARG A 12 4.47 -73.70 -9.80
C ARG A 12 3.16 -72.94 -9.42
N LYS A 13 2.00 -73.26 -10.02
CA LYS A 13 0.98 -74.35 -9.75
C LYS A 13 0.01 -73.98 -8.60
N ASP A 14 -1.29 -74.31 -8.55
CA ASP A 14 -2.33 -74.90 -9.45
C ASP A 14 -3.72 -74.63 -8.81
N THR A 15 -4.94 -74.72 -9.39
CA THR A 15 -5.53 -74.53 -10.75
C THR A 15 -7.09 -74.46 -10.60
N ARG A 16 -7.81 -73.87 -11.59
CA ARG A 16 -9.29 -73.98 -11.85
C ARG A 16 -10.21 -73.20 -10.88
N ARG A 17 -11.43 -72.73 -11.23
CA ARG A 17 -12.30 -72.74 -12.45
C ARG A 17 -13.23 -71.49 -12.30
N ARG A 18 -13.51 -70.64 -13.31
CA ARG A 18 -14.49 -70.77 -14.43
C ARG A 18 -15.87 -71.29 -13.98
N GLY A 19 -17.02 -70.59 -14.09
CA GLY A 19 -17.36 -69.28 -14.70
C GLY A 19 -18.33 -69.44 -15.89
N GLY A 20 -19.38 -68.62 -15.98
CA GLY A 20 -20.33 -68.56 -17.11
C GLY A 20 -21.82 -68.44 -16.75
N ASP A 21 -22.53 -67.64 -17.56
CA ASP A 21 -23.97 -67.30 -17.62
C ASP A 21 -25.02 -68.44 -17.59
N GLY A 22 -26.31 -68.08 -17.51
CA GLY A 22 -27.42 -68.99 -17.89
C GLY A 22 -28.86 -68.60 -17.50
N ASP A 23 -29.47 -67.68 -18.25
CA ASP A 23 -30.91 -67.44 -18.52
C ASP A 23 -32.08 -68.22 -17.80
N ARG A 24 -33.12 -67.42 -17.49
CA ARG A 24 -34.59 -67.62 -17.68
C ARG A 24 -35.47 -68.69 -16.97
N GLU A 25 -36.61 -68.12 -16.51
CA GLU A 25 -38.01 -68.58 -16.60
C GLU A 25 -38.52 -69.82 -15.82
N GLY A 26 -39.68 -69.61 -15.17
CA GLY A 26 -40.49 -70.65 -14.52
C GLY A 26 -41.57 -70.04 -13.61
N GLY A 27 -42.84 -70.16 -13.97
CA GLY A 27 -43.98 -69.71 -13.14
C GLY A 27 -44.47 -70.79 -12.13
N ALA A 28 -45.65 -70.69 -11.51
CA ALA A 28 -46.68 -69.64 -11.59
C ALA A 28 -47.70 -69.73 -10.41
N GLY A 29 -48.30 -68.59 -10.03
CA GLY A 29 -49.58 -68.52 -9.32
C GLY A 29 -49.59 -68.83 -7.79
N ARG A 30 -50.72 -68.73 -7.08
CA ARG A 30 -52.03 -68.16 -7.46
C ARG A 30 -52.92 -67.81 -6.24
N GLY A 31 -53.29 -66.53 -6.06
CA GLY A 31 -54.45 -66.08 -5.25
C GLY A 31 -54.30 -66.15 -3.70
N LYS A 32 -55.27 -65.72 -2.88
CA LYS A 32 -56.43 -64.81 -3.09
C LYS A 32 -57.08 -64.50 -1.71
N ARG A 33 -57.34 -63.22 -1.37
CA ARG A 33 -58.18 -62.72 -0.23
C ARG A 33 -57.63 -63.01 1.19
N GLY A 34 -57.85 -62.17 2.21
CA GLY A 34 -58.37 -60.79 2.25
C GLY A 34 -59.20 -60.47 3.51
N ARG A 35 -59.21 -59.19 3.96
CA ARG A 35 -59.92 -58.62 5.15
C ARG A 35 -59.54 -59.31 6.49
N GLY A 36 -59.10 -58.64 7.55
CA GLY A 36 -59.48 -57.32 8.10
C GLY A 36 -59.63 -57.51 9.64
N SER A 37 -59.67 -56.43 10.44
CA SER A 37 -59.60 -56.41 11.94
C SER A 37 -58.33 -57.08 12.55
N ALA A 38 -57.39 -56.45 13.27
CA ALA A 38 -57.27 -55.19 14.03
C ALA A 38 -57.53 -55.28 15.55
N VAL A 39 -56.62 -54.63 16.30
CA VAL A 39 -56.61 -54.30 17.75
C VAL A 39 -56.25 -55.42 18.74
N ALA A 40 -55.45 -55.05 19.74
CA ALA A 40 -54.97 -55.80 20.91
C ALA A 40 -53.99 -56.99 20.65
N GLU A 41 -53.01 -57.29 21.50
CA GLU A 41 -52.60 -56.65 22.77
C GLU A 41 -51.06 -56.66 22.94
N GLN A 42 -50.52 -55.68 23.66
CA GLN A 42 -49.10 -55.66 24.04
C GLN A 42 -48.87 -56.45 25.33
N ALA A 43 -47.89 -57.37 25.35
CA ALA A 43 -46.76 -57.36 26.31
C ALA A 43 -45.97 -58.70 26.36
N ARG A 44 -44.75 -58.61 26.91
CA ARG A 44 -43.87 -59.72 27.35
C ARG A 44 -43.27 -60.62 26.25
N GLY A 45 -42.02 -60.33 25.87
CA GLY A 45 -41.21 -61.23 25.02
C GLY A 45 -39.72 -60.89 24.84
N ASN A 46 -39.25 -59.71 25.27
CA ASN A 46 -37.91 -59.24 24.92
C ASN A 46 -36.81 -59.63 25.93
N ARG A 47 -36.07 -60.73 25.68
CA ARG A 47 -34.74 -60.93 26.29
C ARG A 47 -33.82 -61.97 25.62
N LYS A 48 -33.40 -61.77 24.35
CA LYS A 48 -32.17 -62.42 23.79
C LYS A 48 -31.67 -61.85 22.43
N GLN A 49 -31.49 -60.54 22.32
CA GLN A 49 -30.58 -59.95 21.31
C GLN A 49 -29.43 -59.19 21.99
N SER A 50 -28.33 -59.02 21.25
CA SER A 50 -27.00 -59.30 21.78
C SER A 50 -26.31 -58.12 22.49
N LYS A 51 -25.08 -58.36 22.98
CA LYS A 51 -24.17 -57.29 23.46
C LYS A 51 -23.55 -56.49 22.30
N ALA A 52 -23.63 -56.96 21.05
CA ALA A 52 -22.95 -56.34 19.91
C ALA A 52 -23.64 -55.05 19.45
N SER A 53 -24.97 -55.06 19.27
CA SER A 53 -25.72 -53.86 18.85
C SER A 53 -25.60 -52.72 19.86
N ARG A 54 -25.60 -53.04 21.17
CA ARG A 54 -25.35 -52.07 22.25
C ARG A 54 -23.89 -51.62 22.39
N ARG A 55 -22.95 -52.20 21.63
CA ARG A 55 -21.58 -51.72 21.52
C ARG A 55 -21.45 -50.78 20.31
N ALA A 56 -21.95 -51.22 19.15
CA ALA A 56 -22.06 -50.40 17.94
C ALA A 56 -22.79 -49.07 18.21
N ALA A 57 -24.03 -49.12 18.73
CA ALA A 57 -24.80 -47.92 19.05
C ALA A 57 -24.16 -47.01 20.13
N ARG A 58 -23.20 -47.52 20.92
CA ARG A 58 -22.45 -46.72 21.90
C ARG A 58 -21.17 -46.11 21.32
N GLU A 59 -20.62 -46.69 20.26
CA GLU A 59 -19.53 -46.11 19.47
C GLU A 59 -20.08 -45.07 18.49
N GLU A 60 -21.24 -45.34 17.90
CA GLU A 60 -22.02 -44.44 17.04
C GLU A 60 -22.50 -43.20 17.81
N ALA A 61 -23.13 -43.38 18.99
CA ALA A 61 -23.47 -42.27 19.89
C ALA A 61 -22.23 -41.58 20.51
N LYS A 62 -21.03 -42.17 20.44
CA LYS A 62 -19.78 -41.48 20.79
C LYS A 62 -19.21 -40.65 19.65
N LYS A 63 -19.47 -41.02 18.39
CA LYS A 63 -19.12 -40.19 17.22
C LYS A 63 -20.09 -39.02 17.04
N ALA A 64 -21.38 -39.24 17.27
CA ALA A 64 -22.42 -38.20 17.23
C ALA A 64 -22.40 -37.25 18.45
N ALA A 65 -21.51 -37.48 19.41
CA ALA A 65 -21.28 -36.61 20.57
C ALA A 65 -19.78 -36.24 20.70
N ALA A 66 -19.05 -36.24 19.58
CA ALA A 66 -17.76 -35.58 19.50
C ALA A 66 -17.98 -34.06 19.48
N PRO A 67 -17.19 -33.26 20.22
CA PRO A 67 -17.20 -31.81 20.08
C PRO A 67 -16.85 -31.39 18.65
N VAL A 68 -17.42 -30.26 18.22
CA VAL A 68 -17.00 -29.59 16.98
C VAL A 68 -15.57 -29.08 17.19
N LYS A 69 -14.70 -29.27 16.20
CA LYS A 69 -13.37 -28.65 16.20
C LYS A 69 -13.52 -27.16 15.90
N ALA A 70 -12.74 -26.31 16.56
CA ALA A 70 -12.39 -25.02 15.98
C ALA A 70 -11.56 -25.26 14.70
N GLU A 71 -11.89 -24.58 13.61
CA GLU A 71 -11.09 -24.62 12.36
C GLU A 71 -10.02 -23.51 12.33
N ILE A 72 -10.22 -22.46 13.15
CA ILE A 72 -9.31 -21.33 13.38
C ILE A 72 -9.13 -21.17 14.91
N LEU A 73 -7.92 -20.85 15.36
CA LEU A 73 -7.61 -20.55 16.76
C LEU A 73 -6.87 -19.21 16.88
N GLU A 74 -7.36 -18.30 17.72
CA GLU A 74 -6.66 -17.06 18.07
C GLU A 74 -5.63 -17.33 19.19
N VAL A 75 -4.40 -16.83 19.03
CA VAL A 75 -3.31 -17.07 19.99
C VAL A 75 -2.65 -15.76 20.41
N GLY A 76 -2.79 -15.43 21.70
CA GLY A 76 -2.15 -14.27 22.34
C GLY A 76 -0.63 -14.39 22.42
N LYS A 77 0.07 -13.24 22.42
CA LYS A 77 1.54 -13.16 22.56
C LYS A 77 2.08 -13.67 23.91
N GLU A 78 1.21 -13.86 24.90
CA GLU A 78 1.54 -14.54 26.16
C GLU A 78 1.54 -16.08 26.06
N GLY A 79 1.08 -16.63 24.93
CA GLY A 79 0.95 -18.07 24.70
C GLY A 79 -0.36 -18.66 25.22
N MET A 80 -0.42 -19.99 25.28
CA MET A 80 -1.59 -20.74 25.78
C MET A 80 -1.13 -22.01 26.51
N SER A 81 -1.80 -22.45 27.59
CA SER A 81 -1.42 -23.70 28.25
C SER A 81 -1.80 -24.94 27.46
N VAL A 82 -1.08 -26.04 27.69
CA VAL A 82 -1.38 -27.37 27.12
C VAL A 82 -2.84 -27.79 27.39
N GLN A 83 -3.41 -27.42 28.54
CA GLN A 83 -4.80 -27.73 28.91
C GLN A 83 -5.83 -26.90 28.11
N GLU A 84 -5.58 -25.61 27.91
CA GLU A 84 -6.42 -24.74 27.09
C GLU A 84 -6.33 -25.15 25.62
N LEU A 85 -5.13 -25.37 25.11
CA LEU A 85 -4.91 -25.82 23.73
C LEU A 85 -5.59 -27.17 23.44
N ALA A 86 -5.56 -28.11 24.39
CA ALA A 86 -6.27 -29.38 24.25
C ALA A 86 -7.80 -29.20 24.24
N ARG A 87 -8.33 -28.24 25.00
CA ARG A 87 -9.75 -27.90 25.06
C ARG A 87 -10.24 -27.30 23.74
N GLU A 88 -9.53 -26.32 23.18
CA GLU A 88 -9.95 -25.63 21.95
C GLU A 88 -9.75 -26.52 20.70
N LEU A 89 -8.67 -27.30 20.64
CA LEU A 89 -8.50 -28.36 19.62
C LEU A 89 -9.44 -29.56 19.85
N ALA A 90 -10.21 -29.56 20.94
CA ALA A 90 -11.23 -30.55 21.30
C ALA A 90 -10.69 -32.00 21.43
N VAL A 91 -9.46 -32.14 21.91
CA VAL A 91 -8.73 -33.40 22.13
C VAL A 91 -8.43 -33.63 23.62
N ASN A 92 -7.80 -34.76 23.98
CA ASN A 92 -7.35 -34.97 25.36
C ASN A 92 -5.97 -34.32 25.54
N ASP A 93 -5.72 -33.69 26.70
CA ASP A 93 -4.41 -33.10 27.06
C ASP A 93 -3.26 -34.12 26.91
N SER A 94 -3.53 -35.41 27.20
CA SER A 94 -2.55 -36.47 27.01
C SER A 94 -2.11 -36.68 25.56
N ASP A 95 -2.88 -36.26 24.57
CA ASP A 95 -2.55 -36.40 23.13
C ASP A 95 -1.74 -35.19 22.64
N VAL A 96 -2.06 -33.97 23.10
CA VAL A 96 -1.22 -32.78 22.89
C VAL A 96 0.19 -32.96 23.49
N VAL A 97 0.28 -33.48 24.73
CA VAL A 97 1.57 -33.82 25.36
C VAL A 97 2.36 -34.86 24.55
N LYS A 98 1.69 -35.82 23.88
CA LYS A 98 2.37 -36.78 23.00
C LYS A 98 2.93 -36.12 21.75
N ALA A 99 2.17 -35.23 21.11
CA ALA A 99 2.62 -34.51 19.91
C ALA A 99 3.86 -33.66 20.21
N LEU A 100 3.82 -32.87 21.29
CA LEU A 100 4.96 -32.08 21.77
C LEU A 100 6.18 -32.97 22.08
N PHE A 101 5.98 -34.09 22.79
CA PHE A 101 7.05 -35.03 23.13
C PHE A 101 7.68 -35.70 21.89
N MET A 102 6.88 -36.03 20.86
CA MET A 102 7.41 -36.56 19.59
C MET A 102 8.28 -35.55 18.83
N LYS A 103 8.04 -34.25 19.01
CA LYS A 103 8.85 -33.15 18.46
C LYS A 103 10.02 -32.76 19.38
N GLY A 104 10.21 -33.46 20.50
CA GLY A 104 11.31 -33.26 21.45
C GLY A 104 11.03 -32.27 22.58
N ILE A 105 9.84 -31.68 22.63
CA ILE A 105 9.46 -30.69 23.65
C ILE A 105 8.79 -31.41 24.82
N ALA A 106 9.49 -31.48 25.96
CA ALA A 106 8.99 -32.11 27.18
C ALA A 106 8.21 -31.10 28.03
N THR A 107 6.87 -31.19 28.01
CA THR A 107 5.96 -30.26 28.71
C THR A 107 5.08 -30.95 29.75
N THR A 108 4.34 -30.16 30.54
CA THR A 108 3.29 -30.65 31.46
C THR A 108 1.95 -29.97 31.17
N VAL A 109 0.84 -30.57 31.60
CA VAL A 109 -0.54 -30.14 31.25
C VAL A 109 -0.84 -28.67 31.62
N ASN A 110 -0.21 -28.15 32.66
CA ASN A 110 -0.42 -26.78 33.16
C ASN A 110 0.69 -25.80 32.70
N GLN A 111 1.54 -26.20 31.74
CA GLN A 111 2.62 -25.37 31.22
C GLN A 111 2.10 -24.53 30.05
N VAL A 112 2.39 -23.23 30.09
CA VAL A 112 2.18 -22.30 28.98
C VAL A 112 3.17 -22.64 27.85
N LEU A 113 2.65 -22.69 26.62
CA LEU A 113 3.39 -22.86 25.38
C LEU A 113 3.52 -21.50 24.69
N ASP A 114 4.69 -21.24 24.13
CA ASP A 114 4.96 -20.14 23.21
C ASP A 114 4.17 -20.27 21.89
N GLU A 115 3.92 -19.13 21.24
CA GLU A 115 3.13 -18.99 20.01
C GLU A 115 3.54 -19.98 18.91
N ASP A 116 4.84 -20.09 18.62
CA ASP A 116 5.38 -21.03 17.63
C ASP A 116 5.11 -22.49 18.01
N THR A 117 5.23 -22.84 19.29
CA THR A 117 4.90 -24.18 19.79
C THR A 117 3.39 -24.47 19.71
N VAL A 118 2.53 -23.47 19.92
CA VAL A 118 1.07 -23.60 19.72
C VAL A 118 0.74 -23.79 18.23
N ARG A 119 1.26 -22.92 17.36
CA ARG A 119 1.11 -22.97 15.89
C ARG A 119 1.56 -24.33 15.32
N MET A 120 2.68 -24.85 15.81
CA MET A 120 3.24 -26.17 15.47
C MET A 120 2.36 -27.37 15.87
N VAL A 121 1.51 -27.22 16.89
CA VAL A 121 0.53 -28.24 17.31
C VAL A 121 -0.76 -28.10 16.49
N CYS A 122 -1.29 -26.88 16.33
CA CYS A 122 -2.53 -26.64 15.57
C CYS A 122 -2.42 -27.16 14.12
N ALA A 123 -1.28 -26.94 13.47
CA ALA A 123 -0.97 -27.46 12.15
C ALA A 123 -1.01 -29.00 12.04
N GLU A 124 -0.78 -29.75 13.13
CA GLU A 124 -0.89 -31.23 13.13
C GLU A 124 -2.34 -31.70 13.30
N TYR A 125 -3.21 -30.87 13.86
CA TYR A 125 -4.65 -31.15 13.99
C TYR A 125 -5.50 -30.56 12.86
N GLY A 126 -4.90 -29.76 11.96
CA GLY A 126 -5.58 -29.13 10.83
C GLY A 126 -6.41 -27.91 11.24
N VAL A 127 -5.84 -27.05 12.09
CA VAL A 127 -6.44 -25.81 12.59
C VAL A 127 -5.48 -24.68 12.27
N GLU A 128 -5.97 -23.62 11.64
CA GLU A 128 -5.17 -22.43 11.34
C GLU A 128 -5.09 -21.52 12.57
N VAL A 129 -4.01 -20.74 12.69
CA VAL A 129 -3.79 -19.84 13.82
C VAL A 129 -3.76 -18.41 13.32
N LEU A 130 -4.61 -17.56 13.89
CA LEU A 130 -4.57 -16.11 13.68
C LEU A 130 -3.72 -15.46 14.78
N ASP A 131 -2.82 -14.59 14.34
CA ASP A 131 -1.91 -13.88 15.21
C ASP A 131 -2.66 -12.79 15.98
N ALA A 132 -2.46 -12.71 17.30
CA ALA A 132 -3.19 -11.73 18.11
C ALA A 132 -2.97 -10.27 17.67
N SER A 133 -1.88 -9.91 16.98
CA SER A 133 -1.75 -8.56 16.39
C SER A 133 -2.75 -8.31 15.25
N GLU A 134 -3.07 -9.31 14.44
CA GLU A 134 -4.04 -9.17 13.36
C GLU A 134 -5.47 -9.20 13.91
N ALA A 135 -5.73 -10.04 14.91
CA ALA A 135 -6.99 -10.06 15.65
C ALA A 135 -7.23 -8.75 16.41
N GLU A 136 -6.24 -8.25 17.18
CA GLU A 136 -6.31 -6.94 17.88
C GLU A 136 -6.46 -5.77 16.90
N MET A 137 -5.80 -5.79 15.73
CA MET A 137 -6.00 -4.77 14.70
C MET A 137 -7.41 -4.83 14.09
N GLY A 138 -7.93 -6.03 13.80
CA GLY A 138 -9.30 -6.20 13.31
C GLY A 138 -10.35 -5.82 14.34
N GLU A 139 -10.13 -6.14 15.61
CA GLU A 139 -11.04 -5.79 16.70
C GLU A 139 -10.97 -4.29 17.05
N ALA A 140 -9.78 -3.68 16.98
CA ALA A 140 -9.63 -2.22 17.10
C ALA A 140 -10.25 -1.48 15.91
N ALA A 141 -10.12 -1.99 14.69
CA ALA A 141 -10.78 -1.43 13.50
C ALA A 141 -12.31 -1.54 13.59
N ARG A 142 -12.85 -2.63 14.16
CA ARG A 142 -14.29 -2.75 14.49
C ARG A 142 -14.71 -1.75 15.57
N LYS A 143 -13.97 -1.66 16.67
CA LYS A 143 -14.22 -0.71 17.78
C LYS A 143 -14.05 0.77 17.37
N GLN A 144 -13.40 1.05 16.23
CA GLN A 144 -13.33 2.38 15.60
C GLN A 144 -14.51 2.70 14.66
N ARG A 145 -15.40 1.74 14.37
CA ARG A 145 -16.61 1.96 13.56
C ARG A 145 -17.86 2.18 14.39
N GLU A 146 -17.91 1.61 15.59
CA GLU A 146 -19.03 1.77 16.52
C GLU A 146 -18.94 3.12 17.25
N PHE A 147 -19.33 4.19 16.55
CA PHE A 147 -19.73 5.47 17.16
C PHE A 147 -21.04 5.38 17.96
N VAL A 148 -21.53 4.15 18.19
CA VAL A 148 -22.80 3.76 18.79
C VAL A 148 -22.53 3.37 20.25
N GLN A 149 -23.21 4.01 21.19
CA GLN A 149 -23.10 3.72 22.62
C GLN A 149 -24.12 2.65 23.04
N GLU A 150 -23.97 2.04 24.23
CA GLU A 150 -24.99 1.10 24.75
C GLU A 150 -26.38 1.76 24.89
N GLU A 151 -26.42 3.08 25.06
CA GLU A 151 -27.64 3.90 25.15
C GLU A 151 -28.31 4.14 23.77
N ASP A 152 -27.61 3.93 22.65
CA ASP A 152 -28.13 4.14 21.28
C ASP A 152 -28.94 2.95 20.75
N LEU A 153 -28.82 1.78 21.39
CA LEU A 153 -29.32 0.50 20.88
C LEU A 153 -30.85 0.47 20.64
N GLU A 154 -31.61 1.31 21.36
CA GLU A 154 -33.07 1.40 21.22
C GLU A 154 -33.52 2.33 20.06
N HIS A 155 -32.59 3.13 19.49
CA HIS A 155 -32.85 4.15 18.46
C HIS A 155 -32.13 3.85 17.11
N LEU A 156 -31.67 2.61 16.89
CA LEU A 156 -30.91 2.22 15.70
C LEU A 156 -31.78 2.05 14.44
N VAL A 157 -31.77 3.06 13.56
CA VAL A 157 -32.36 2.99 12.21
C VAL A 157 -31.36 2.43 11.19
N VAL A 158 -31.88 1.88 10.08
CA VAL A 158 -31.04 1.45 8.94
C VAL A 158 -30.44 2.68 8.25
N ARG A 159 -29.14 2.66 7.94
CA ARG A 159 -28.45 3.77 7.24
C ARG A 159 -27.94 3.39 5.85
N PRO A 160 -27.80 4.35 4.91
CA PRO A 160 -27.17 4.11 3.61
C PRO A 160 -25.77 3.50 3.73
N PRO A 161 -25.37 2.55 2.86
CA PRO A 161 -23.99 2.07 2.82
C PRO A 161 -23.04 3.15 2.29
N VAL A 162 -21.88 3.28 2.92
CA VAL A 162 -20.73 4.04 2.40
C VAL A 162 -19.77 3.08 1.70
N VAL A 163 -19.49 3.35 0.43
CA VAL A 163 -18.82 2.42 -0.49
C VAL A 163 -17.59 3.06 -1.11
N THR A 164 -16.41 2.47 -0.93
CA THR A 164 -15.16 2.97 -1.55
C THR A 164 -14.87 2.25 -2.86
N ILE A 165 -14.43 2.98 -3.89
CA ILE A 165 -13.96 2.36 -5.14
C ILE A 165 -12.43 2.39 -5.20
N MET A 166 -11.83 1.21 -5.37
CA MET A 166 -10.38 1.00 -5.38
C MET A 166 -9.91 0.14 -6.57
N GLY A 167 -8.59 -0.02 -6.72
CA GLY A 167 -7.93 -0.74 -7.81
C GLY A 167 -6.92 0.13 -8.58
N HIS A 168 -6.20 -0.49 -9.52
CA HIS A 168 -5.11 0.12 -10.27
C HIS A 168 -5.50 1.37 -11.10
N VAL A 169 -4.49 2.09 -11.60
CA VAL A 169 -4.63 3.17 -12.58
C VAL A 169 -5.23 2.61 -13.88
N ASP A 170 -5.93 3.43 -14.67
CA ASP A 170 -6.59 3.06 -15.93
C ASP A 170 -7.58 1.87 -15.89
N HIS A 171 -7.89 1.32 -14.71
CA HIS A 171 -8.95 0.32 -14.54
C HIS A 171 -10.37 0.91 -14.66
N GLY A 172 -10.49 2.24 -14.74
CA GLY A 172 -11.74 2.93 -15.03
C GLY A 172 -12.63 3.20 -13.81
N LYS A 173 -12.06 3.36 -12.61
CA LYS A 173 -12.79 3.72 -11.38
C LYS A 173 -13.61 5.00 -11.55
N THR A 174 -12.94 6.11 -11.87
CA THR A 174 -13.56 7.42 -12.11
C THR A 174 -14.57 7.36 -13.27
N SER A 175 -14.32 6.52 -14.28
CA SER A 175 -15.27 6.29 -15.39
C SER A 175 -16.53 5.53 -14.97
N LEU A 176 -16.40 4.55 -14.05
CA LEU A 176 -17.53 3.82 -13.48
C LEU A 176 -18.39 4.76 -12.61
N LEU A 177 -17.74 5.59 -11.78
CA LEU A 177 -18.41 6.62 -11.00
C LEU A 177 -19.08 7.67 -11.88
N ASP A 178 -18.44 8.15 -12.96
CA ASP A 178 -19.05 9.08 -13.91
C ASP A 178 -20.29 8.49 -14.59
N TYR A 179 -20.26 7.19 -14.94
CA TYR A 179 -21.43 6.51 -15.48
C TYR A 179 -22.57 6.47 -14.44
N ILE A 180 -22.29 6.01 -13.22
CA ILE A 180 -23.27 5.89 -12.12
C ILE A 180 -23.88 7.25 -11.78
N ARG A 181 -23.05 8.29 -11.63
CA ARG A 181 -23.44 9.68 -11.34
C ARG A 181 -24.07 10.40 -12.52
N LYS A 182 -23.97 9.85 -13.74
CA LYS A 182 -24.35 10.48 -15.03
C LYS A 182 -23.58 11.79 -15.29
N THR A 183 -22.36 11.91 -14.74
CA THR A 183 -21.45 13.06 -14.84
C THR A 183 -20.29 12.82 -15.82
N LYS A 184 -19.36 13.79 -15.94
CA LYS A 184 -18.11 13.70 -16.72
C LYS A 184 -16.94 14.41 -16.03
N VAL A 185 -16.69 14.06 -14.78
CA VAL A 185 -15.59 14.59 -13.95
C VAL A 185 -14.22 14.14 -14.48
N ALA A 186 -14.07 12.88 -14.90
CA ALA A 186 -12.79 12.32 -15.40
C ALA A 186 -12.26 13.02 -16.66
N ALA A 187 -13.12 13.76 -17.38
CA ALA A 187 -12.74 14.56 -18.54
C ALA A 187 -12.32 16.02 -18.20
N GLY A 188 -12.51 16.45 -16.95
CA GLY A 188 -12.14 17.78 -16.45
C GLY A 188 -10.94 17.78 -15.50
N GLU A 189 -10.59 16.64 -14.91
CA GLU A 189 -9.46 16.50 -13.99
C GLU A 189 -8.09 16.68 -14.66
N ALA A 190 -7.14 17.28 -13.93
CA ALA A 190 -5.79 17.48 -14.44
C ALA A 190 -5.05 16.14 -14.58
N GLY A 191 -4.62 15.83 -15.81
CA GLY A 191 -4.04 14.54 -16.16
C GLY A 191 -5.06 13.39 -16.31
N GLY A 192 -6.36 13.64 -16.14
CA GLY A 192 -7.40 12.61 -16.24
C GLY A 192 -7.39 11.58 -15.10
N ILE A 193 -6.96 11.99 -13.90
CA ILE A 193 -6.84 11.14 -12.71
C ILE A 193 -7.48 11.81 -11.49
N THR A 194 -8.19 11.03 -10.67
CA THR A 194 -8.63 11.43 -9.33
C THR A 194 -7.40 11.66 -8.43
N GLN A 195 -7.30 12.83 -7.76
CA GLN A 195 -6.16 13.20 -6.89
C GLN A 195 -6.53 13.55 -5.44
N GLY A 196 -7.82 13.63 -5.10
CA GLY A 196 -8.36 13.80 -3.74
C GLY A 196 -9.46 12.77 -3.45
N ILE A 197 -10.15 12.85 -2.30
CA ILE A 197 -11.21 11.91 -1.92
C ILE A 197 -12.59 12.58 -2.03
N GLY A 198 -13.21 12.43 -3.20
CA GLY A 198 -14.58 12.91 -3.44
C GLY A 198 -15.64 11.95 -2.87
N ALA A 199 -16.66 12.50 -2.21
CA ALA A 199 -17.81 11.77 -1.69
C ALA A 199 -19.10 12.19 -2.40
N TYR A 200 -19.91 11.23 -2.85
CA TYR A 200 -21.08 11.49 -3.69
C TYR A 200 -22.27 10.58 -3.38
N ARG A 201 -23.48 11.11 -3.41
CA ARG A 201 -24.73 10.36 -3.20
C ARG A 201 -25.27 9.82 -4.52
N VAL A 202 -25.73 8.58 -4.49
CA VAL A 202 -26.33 7.86 -5.63
C VAL A 202 -27.65 7.24 -5.18
N TRP A 203 -28.69 7.44 -5.99
CA TRP A 203 -29.99 6.80 -5.81
C TRP A 203 -30.04 5.51 -6.63
N VAL A 204 -30.23 4.38 -5.95
CA VAL A 204 -30.29 3.04 -6.53
C VAL A 204 -31.74 2.55 -6.48
N PRO A 205 -32.39 2.27 -7.62
CA PRO A 205 -33.69 1.59 -7.61
C PRO A 205 -33.47 0.14 -7.15
N TYR A 206 -33.92 -0.20 -5.95
CA TYR A 206 -33.67 -1.49 -5.33
C TYR A 206 -34.95 -2.04 -4.70
N ALA A 207 -35.35 -3.24 -5.15
CA ALA A 207 -36.59 -3.89 -4.72
C ALA A 207 -36.32 -4.92 -3.60
N ALA A 208 -35.60 -4.51 -2.54
CA ALA A 208 -35.63 -5.23 -1.28
C ALA A 208 -37.07 -5.31 -0.75
N GLY A 209 -37.35 -6.35 0.03
CA GLY A 209 -38.70 -6.57 0.54
C GLY A 209 -39.12 -5.45 1.48
N THR A 210 -40.07 -4.62 1.07
CA THR A 210 -40.75 -3.67 1.95
C THR A 210 -41.32 -4.43 3.14
N SER A 211 -40.78 -4.18 4.33
CA SER A 211 -41.24 -4.76 5.59
C SER A 211 -42.64 -4.22 5.90
N SER A 212 -43.67 -4.97 5.48
CA SER A 212 -45.08 -4.58 5.53
C SER A 212 -45.70 -4.66 6.93
N ASP A 213 -44.90 -4.45 7.97
CA ASP A 213 -45.21 -4.76 9.38
C ASP A 213 -44.97 -3.57 10.33
N GLU A 214 -44.82 -2.35 9.81
CA GLU A 214 -44.84 -1.11 10.61
C GLU A 214 -46.04 -0.21 10.23
N GLU A 215 -47.22 -0.60 10.70
CA GLU A 215 -48.33 0.35 10.95
C GLU A 215 -47.96 1.20 12.17
N SER A 216 -47.19 2.27 11.98
CA SER A 216 -46.94 3.27 13.02
C SER A 216 -48.17 4.17 13.22
N ASP A 217 -48.65 4.27 14.47
CA ASP A 217 -49.80 5.09 14.82
C ASP A 217 -49.49 6.58 14.57
N ALA A 218 -50.18 7.19 13.60
CA ALA A 218 -49.96 8.58 13.20
C ALA A 218 -50.55 9.58 14.21
N ASP A 219 -49.71 10.22 15.02
CA ASP A 219 -50.08 11.38 15.86
C ASP A 219 -48.83 12.23 16.26
N SER A 220 -48.06 12.70 15.27
CA SER A 220 -46.97 13.68 15.46
C SER A 220 -46.80 14.63 14.26
N ASP A 221 -47.33 15.85 14.39
CA ASP A 221 -47.15 16.94 13.41
C ASP A 221 -45.71 17.52 13.50
N ASP A 222 -44.80 17.08 12.63
CA ASP A 222 -43.60 17.84 12.23
C ASP A 222 -43.20 17.44 10.79
N ASP A 223 -43.49 18.30 9.82
CA ASP A 223 -43.34 18.00 8.39
C ASP A 223 -41.86 17.93 7.95
N VAL A 224 -41.33 16.72 7.77
CA VAL A 224 -40.17 16.45 6.91
C VAL A 224 -40.68 15.80 5.63
N GLU A 225 -40.64 16.54 4.52
CA GLU A 225 -41.04 16.06 3.19
C GLU A 225 -39.96 15.13 2.59
N ASP A 226 -39.77 13.95 3.20
CA ASP A 226 -38.95 12.87 2.63
C ASP A 226 -39.68 12.26 1.42
N GLU A 227 -39.43 12.82 0.23
CA GLU A 227 -39.89 12.31 -1.07
C GLU A 227 -39.19 10.98 -1.45
N ASN A 228 -39.42 9.93 -0.64
CA ASN A 228 -39.05 8.56 -0.96
C ASN A 228 -39.96 8.01 -2.09
N GLU A 229 -39.63 8.36 -3.34
CA GLU A 229 -40.19 7.70 -4.52
C GLU A 229 -40.05 6.18 -4.39
N GLU A 230 -41.17 5.45 -4.54
CA GLU A 230 -41.32 4.03 -4.14
C GLU A 230 -40.20 3.12 -4.70
N GLY A 231 -39.24 2.76 -3.83
CA GLY A 231 -38.16 1.80 -4.13
C GLY A 231 -36.80 2.39 -4.54
N LEU A 232 -36.54 3.70 -4.35
CA LEU A 232 -35.19 4.26 -4.49
C LEU A 232 -34.46 4.31 -3.13
N HIS A 233 -33.37 3.55 -3.02
CA HIS A 233 -32.49 3.55 -1.85
C HIS A 233 -31.26 4.43 -2.08
N THR A 234 -30.75 5.06 -1.02
CA THR A 234 -29.51 5.86 -1.08
C THR A 234 -28.28 4.97 -0.87
N CYS A 235 -27.23 5.21 -1.66
CA CYS A 235 -25.88 4.68 -1.51
C CYS A 235 -24.86 5.83 -1.64
N VAL A 236 -23.79 5.84 -0.84
CA VAL A 236 -22.80 6.93 -0.84
C VAL A 236 -21.43 6.41 -1.26
N PHE A 237 -20.88 6.96 -2.34
CA PHE A 237 -19.60 6.53 -2.92
C PHE A 237 -18.45 7.46 -2.54
N LEU A 238 -17.34 6.88 -2.08
CA LEU A 238 -16.03 7.54 -1.97
C LEU A 238 -15.14 7.14 -3.17
N ASP A 239 -14.70 8.10 -3.97
CA ASP A 239 -13.65 7.88 -4.97
C ASP A 239 -12.28 7.95 -4.30
N THR A 240 -11.39 7.00 -4.58
CA THR A 240 -10.03 7.00 -4.01
C THR A 240 -8.96 6.97 -5.10
N PRO A 241 -7.92 7.84 -5.02
CA PRO A 241 -6.85 7.87 -6.00
C PRO A 241 -6.12 6.53 -6.16
N GLY A 242 -6.03 6.07 -7.41
CA GLY A 242 -5.49 4.75 -7.77
C GLY A 242 -3.97 4.66 -7.92
N HIS A 243 -3.26 5.78 -7.82
CA HIS A 243 -1.80 5.83 -7.96
C HIS A 243 -1.14 5.51 -6.61
N GLU A 244 -0.12 4.65 -6.66
CA GLU A 244 0.74 4.20 -5.55
C GLU A 244 0.98 5.24 -4.44
N ALA A 245 1.44 6.46 -4.80
CA ALA A 245 1.71 7.59 -3.90
C ALA A 245 0.54 8.01 -2.97
N PHE A 246 -0.69 7.60 -3.26
CA PHE A 246 -1.88 7.86 -2.47
C PHE A 246 -2.30 6.65 -1.60
N SER A 247 -1.35 5.77 -1.22
CA SER A 247 -1.58 4.61 -0.33
C SER A 247 -2.27 5.01 0.97
N ALA A 248 -1.80 6.09 1.62
CA ALA A 248 -2.44 6.65 2.81
C ALA A 248 -3.92 7.05 2.58
N MET A 249 -4.28 7.56 1.40
CA MET A 249 -5.68 7.89 1.06
C MET A 249 -6.53 6.64 0.85
N ARG A 250 -6.01 5.59 0.19
CA ARG A 250 -6.71 4.29 0.07
C ARG A 250 -6.94 3.68 1.46
N ALA A 251 -5.91 3.64 2.29
CA ALA A 251 -6.00 3.15 3.67
C ALA A 251 -7.00 3.95 4.53
N ARG A 252 -7.07 5.29 4.34
CA ARG A 252 -8.12 6.14 4.95
C ARG A 252 -9.50 5.73 4.46
N GLY A 253 -9.70 5.64 3.14
CA GLY A 253 -10.97 5.23 2.53
C GLY A 253 -11.50 3.91 3.11
N ALA A 254 -10.70 2.83 3.06
CA ALA A 254 -11.10 1.51 3.55
C ALA A 254 -11.54 1.50 5.04
N ARG A 255 -10.94 2.34 5.90
CA ARG A 255 -11.33 2.37 7.33
C ARG A 255 -12.73 2.94 7.54
N VAL A 256 -13.09 4.00 6.80
CA VAL A 256 -14.34 4.76 7.01
C VAL A 256 -15.53 4.16 6.25
N THR A 257 -15.30 3.33 5.23
CA THR A 257 -16.38 2.70 4.43
C THR A 257 -16.87 1.37 4.95
N ASP A 258 -18.14 1.08 4.67
CA ASP A 258 -18.84 -0.17 4.99
C ASP A 258 -18.58 -1.27 3.94
N ILE A 259 -18.34 -0.91 2.68
CA ILE A 259 -18.08 -1.86 1.56
C ILE A 259 -16.95 -1.34 0.67
N ALA A 260 -16.09 -2.24 0.16
CA ALA A 260 -15.02 -1.92 -0.78
C ALA A 260 -15.23 -2.57 -2.16
N VAL A 261 -15.32 -1.74 -3.21
CA VAL A 261 -15.44 -2.18 -4.60
C VAL A 261 -14.07 -2.17 -5.27
N ILE A 262 -13.55 -3.37 -5.58
CA ILE A 262 -12.25 -3.55 -6.26
C ILE A 262 -12.48 -3.63 -7.77
N VAL A 263 -12.03 -2.60 -8.52
CA VAL A 263 -12.19 -2.52 -9.97
C VAL A 263 -10.98 -3.16 -10.66
N VAL A 264 -11.22 -4.23 -11.43
CA VAL A 264 -10.19 -4.97 -12.16
C VAL A 264 -10.50 -4.99 -13.65
N ALA A 265 -9.58 -4.55 -14.49
CA ALA A 265 -9.82 -4.49 -15.92
C ALA A 265 -9.64 -5.86 -16.58
N ALA A 266 -10.65 -6.34 -17.31
CA ALA A 266 -10.67 -7.67 -17.93
C ALA A 266 -9.56 -7.88 -19.00
N ASP A 267 -9.10 -6.80 -19.62
CA ASP A 267 -7.99 -6.81 -20.58
C ASP A 267 -6.61 -6.84 -19.90
N ASP A 268 -6.46 -6.22 -18.73
CA ASP A 268 -5.18 -6.08 -18.05
C ASP A 268 -4.94 -7.21 -17.01
N GLY A 269 -5.89 -7.42 -16.09
CA GLY A 269 -5.81 -8.39 -15.00
C GLY A 269 -5.45 -7.76 -13.63
N VAL A 270 -4.98 -8.57 -12.70
CA VAL A 270 -4.53 -8.12 -11.37
C VAL A 270 -3.17 -7.42 -11.48
N ARG A 271 -2.99 -6.34 -10.72
CA ARG A 271 -1.80 -5.47 -10.71
C ARG A 271 -1.37 -5.17 -9.27
N PRO A 272 -0.12 -4.71 -9.01
CA PRO A 272 0.36 -4.48 -7.64
C PRO A 272 -0.56 -3.59 -6.80
N GLN A 273 -1.06 -2.49 -7.36
CA GLN A 273 -1.99 -1.58 -6.66
C GLN A 273 -3.41 -2.17 -6.49
N THR A 274 -3.77 -3.21 -7.25
CA THR A 274 -4.98 -4.02 -6.99
C THR A 274 -4.75 -4.94 -5.78
N THR A 275 -3.61 -5.63 -5.71
CA THR A 275 -3.23 -6.45 -4.54
C THR A 275 -3.12 -5.61 -3.27
N GLU A 276 -2.56 -4.40 -3.38
CA GLU A 276 -2.48 -3.41 -2.31
C GLU A 276 -3.88 -2.96 -1.84
N ALA A 277 -4.81 -2.66 -2.76
CA ALA A 277 -6.19 -2.33 -2.43
C ALA A 277 -6.93 -3.48 -1.71
N ILE A 278 -6.71 -4.73 -2.13
CA ILE A 278 -7.25 -5.93 -1.47
C ILE A 278 -6.67 -6.05 -0.04
N ALA A 279 -5.37 -5.79 0.13
CA ALA A 279 -4.73 -5.79 1.44
C ALA A 279 -5.30 -4.70 2.37
N HIS A 280 -5.49 -3.46 1.90
CA HIS A 280 -6.11 -2.38 2.68
C HIS A 280 -7.54 -2.71 3.10
N ALA A 281 -8.37 -3.25 2.18
CA ALA A 281 -9.75 -3.63 2.48
C ALA A 281 -9.82 -4.79 3.49
N ARG A 282 -8.95 -5.79 3.37
CA ARG A 282 -8.84 -6.90 4.36
C ARG A 282 -8.34 -6.42 5.72
N ALA A 283 -7.29 -5.59 5.77
CA ALA A 283 -6.73 -5.05 7.01
C ALA A 283 -7.72 -4.13 7.75
N ALA A 284 -8.59 -3.43 7.01
CA ALA A 284 -9.71 -2.69 7.57
C ALA A 284 -10.95 -3.56 7.84
N GLY A 285 -10.94 -4.87 7.56
CA GLY A 285 -12.08 -5.75 7.77
C GLY A 285 -13.35 -5.28 7.04
N VAL A 286 -13.24 -4.94 5.76
CA VAL A 286 -14.36 -4.49 4.91
C VAL A 286 -14.80 -5.64 3.97
N PRO A 287 -16.10 -5.91 3.83
CA PRO A 287 -16.64 -6.74 2.74
C PRO A 287 -16.19 -6.24 1.36
N ILE A 288 -15.70 -7.18 0.53
CA ILE A 288 -15.17 -6.88 -0.80
C ILE A 288 -16.15 -7.33 -1.89
N VAL A 289 -16.48 -6.41 -2.80
CA VAL A 289 -17.18 -6.69 -4.07
C VAL A 289 -16.20 -6.41 -5.22
N VAL A 290 -16.12 -7.29 -6.22
CA VAL A 290 -15.24 -7.10 -7.38
C VAL A 290 -16.04 -6.65 -8.59
N ALA A 291 -15.59 -5.58 -9.24
CA ALA A 291 -16.12 -5.11 -10.52
C ALA A 291 -15.11 -5.42 -11.64
N ILE A 292 -15.39 -6.44 -12.46
CA ILE A 292 -14.53 -6.83 -13.59
C ILE A 292 -14.88 -5.95 -14.80
N ASN A 293 -14.18 -4.84 -14.95
CA ASN A 293 -14.49 -3.76 -15.89
C ASN A 293 -13.93 -3.99 -17.31
N LYS A 294 -14.42 -3.20 -18.28
CA LYS A 294 -14.02 -3.19 -19.70
C LYS A 294 -14.33 -4.47 -20.49
N ILE A 295 -15.44 -5.16 -20.16
CA ILE A 295 -15.91 -6.33 -20.92
C ILE A 295 -16.24 -6.03 -22.39
N ASP A 296 -16.38 -4.75 -22.77
CA ASP A 296 -16.58 -4.30 -24.16
C ASP A 296 -15.33 -4.40 -25.07
N LYS A 297 -14.18 -4.82 -24.54
CA LYS A 297 -12.94 -5.00 -25.31
C LYS A 297 -12.79 -6.43 -25.85
N GLU A 298 -12.36 -6.56 -27.10
CA GLU A 298 -12.03 -7.84 -27.75
C GLU A 298 -10.92 -8.66 -27.03
N GLY A 299 -10.14 -8.01 -26.15
CA GLY A 299 -9.11 -8.64 -25.31
C GLY A 299 -9.55 -8.99 -23.88
N ALA A 300 -10.83 -8.79 -23.52
CA ALA A 300 -11.34 -9.10 -22.19
C ALA A 300 -11.33 -10.62 -21.92
N ASN A 301 -10.84 -11.04 -20.75
CA ASN A 301 -10.80 -12.44 -20.33
C ASN A 301 -11.14 -12.57 -18.83
N LEU A 302 -12.41 -12.87 -18.55
CA LEU A 302 -12.96 -12.98 -17.20
C LEU A 302 -12.33 -14.16 -16.44
N ASP A 303 -12.23 -15.34 -17.07
CA ASP A 303 -11.66 -16.56 -16.47
C ASP A 303 -10.25 -16.31 -15.90
N ARG A 304 -9.40 -15.59 -16.65
CA ARG A 304 -8.06 -15.21 -16.20
C ARG A 304 -8.11 -14.30 -14.97
N VAL A 305 -8.96 -13.26 -14.99
CA VAL A 305 -9.07 -12.32 -13.86
C VAL A 305 -9.56 -13.04 -12.60
N MET A 306 -10.51 -13.97 -12.73
CA MET A 306 -10.99 -14.80 -11.61
C MET A 306 -9.89 -15.73 -11.06
N GLN A 307 -9.05 -16.32 -11.93
CA GLN A 307 -7.89 -17.11 -11.49
C GLN A 307 -6.83 -16.25 -10.76
N GLU A 308 -6.55 -15.05 -11.26
CA GLU A 308 -5.60 -14.12 -10.65
C GLU A 308 -6.13 -13.57 -9.30
N LEU A 309 -7.44 -13.34 -9.17
CA LEU A 309 -8.09 -12.92 -7.92
C LEU A 309 -8.13 -14.03 -6.88
N ALA A 310 -8.41 -15.28 -7.29
CA ALA A 310 -8.35 -16.44 -6.40
C ALA A 310 -6.93 -16.66 -5.85
N ALA A 311 -5.89 -16.39 -6.65
CA ALA A 311 -4.49 -16.37 -6.19
C ALA A 311 -4.20 -15.20 -5.21
N GLY A 312 -4.96 -14.10 -5.29
CA GLY A 312 -5.01 -13.03 -4.29
C GLY A 312 -5.97 -13.30 -3.12
N GLY A 313 -6.47 -14.53 -2.98
CA GLY A 313 -7.35 -14.98 -1.90
C GLY A 313 -8.82 -14.56 -2.02
N LEU A 314 -9.23 -13.88 -3.10
CA LEU A 314 -10.64 -13.54 -3.37
C LEU A 314 -11.27 -14.62 -4.24
N MET A 315 -12.12 -15.45 -3.64
CA MET A 315 -12.74 -16.60 -4.31
C MET A 315 -14.16 -16.25 -4.76
N SER A 316 -14.45 -16.43 -6.05
CA SER A 316 -15.78 -16.14 -6.61
C SER A 316 -16.87 -17.06 -6.03
N GLU A 317 -18.04 -16.50 -5.75
CA GLU A 317 -19.26 -17.25 -5.39
C GLU A 317 -19.57 -18.38 -6.40
N GLU A 318 -19.34 -18.16 -7.69
CA GLU A 318 -19.54 -19.19 -8.74
C GLU A 318 -18.68 -20.45 -8.51
N TRP A 319 -17.54 -20.30 -7.84
CA TRP A 319 -16.62 -21.39 -7.52
C TRP A 319 -16.75 -21.87 -6.06
N GLY A 320 -17.78 -21.40 -5.34
CA GLY A 320 -18.02 -21.72 -3.93
C GLY A 320 -17.24 -20.85 -2.94
N GLY A 321 -16.82 -19.66 -3.36
CA GLY A 321 -16.24 -18.64 -2.48
C GLY A 321 -17.26 -17.69 -1.85
N ASP A 322 -16.74 -16.61 -1.29
CA ASP A 322 -17.44 -15.60 -0.49
C ASP A 322 -17.50 -14.21 -1.15
N THR A 323 -16.78 -14.02 -2.26
CA THR A 323 -16.55 -12.70 -2.87
C THR A 323 -17.42 -12.54 -4.13
N PRO A 324 -18.41 -11.62 -4.14
CA PRO A 324 -19.20 -11.34 -5.33
C PRO A 324 -18.34 -10.71 -6.44
N MET A 325 -18.44 -11.25 -7.65
CA MET A 325 -17.67 -10.78 -8.82
C MET A 325 -18.61 -10.42 -9.97
N VAL A 326 -18.82 -9.13 -10.20
CA VAL A 326 -19.75 -8.62 -11.22
C VAL A 326 -18.98 -8.15 -12.47
N PRO A 327 -19.26 -8.71 -13.66
CA PRO A 327 -18.69 -8.22 -14.92
C PRO A 327 -19.39 -6.94 -15.38
N VAL A 328 -18.62 -5.89 -15.69
CA VAL A 328 -19.17 -4.56 -16.05
C VAL A 328 -18.43 -3.92 -17.24
N SER A 329 -19.09 -2.98 -17.92
CA SER A 329 -18.41 -1.95 -18.72
C SER A 329 -18.91 -0.57 -18.34
N ALA A 330 -18.03 0.20 -17.69
CA ALA A 330 -18.23 1.63 -17.41
C ALA A 330 -18.42 2.51 -18.66
N LYS A 331 -18.29 1.95 -19.86
CA LYS A 331 -18.43 2.67 -21.15
C LYS A 331 -19.74 2.37 -21.86
N THR A 332 -20.29 1.16 -21.76
CA THR A 332 -21.61 0.82 -22.31
C THR A 332 -22.73 0.92 -21.28
N GLY A 333 -22.41 0.83 -19.99
CA GLY A 333 -23.37 0.69 -18.89
C GLY A 333 -23.70 -0.76 -18.52
N GLU A 334 -23.21 -1.73 -19.30
CA GLU A 334 -23.49 -3.14 -19.10
C GLU A 334 -22.99 -3.61 -17.73
N GLY A 335 -23.85 -4.32 -16.98
CA GLY A 335 -23.57 -4.84 -15.64
C GLY A 335 -23.57 -3.81 -14.49
N VAL A 336 -23.66 -2.50 -14.77
CA VAL A 336 -23.56 -1.48 -13.71
C VAL A 336 -24.75 -1.51 -12.76
N ASP A 337 -25.97 -1.69 -13.28
CA ASP A 337 -27.16 -1.79 -12.43
C ASP A 337 -27.08 -3.01 -11.49
N SER A 338 -26.64 -4.16 -12.01
CA SER A 338 -26.42 -5.37 -11.22
C SER A 338 -25.29 -5.24 -10.19
N LEU A 339 -24.26 -4.44 -10.46
CA LEU A 339 -23.24 -4.10 -9.46
C LEU A 339 -23.85 -3.31 -8.30
N LEU A 340 -24.75 -2.37 -8.58
CA LEU A 340 -25.46 -1.60 -7.56
C LEU A 340 -26.42 -2.49 -6.75
N GLU A 341 -27.16 -3.39 -7.40
CA GLU A 341 -28.00 -4.41 -6.74
C GLU A 341 -27.17 -5.32 -5.80
N THR A 342 -25.98 -5.77 -6.25
CA THR A 342 -25.05 -6.57 -5.43
C THR A 342 -24.51 -5.78 -4.23
N ILE A 343 -24.16 -4.51 -4.41
CA ILE A 343 -23.70 -3.63 -3.31
C ILE A 343 -24.81 -3.47 -2.26
N MET A 344 -26.06 -3.25 -2.68
CA MET A 344 -27.19 -3.13 -1.76
C MET A 344 -27.47 -4.45 -1.02
N LEU A 345 -27.37 -5.60 -1.69
CA LEU A 345 -27.52 -6.92 -1.06
C LEU A 345 -26.44 -7.18 0.00
N VAL A 346 -25.18 -6.82 -0.27
CA VAL A 346 -24.09 -6.91 0.71
C VAL A 346 -24.34 -5.97 1.89
N ALA A 347 -24.87 -4.77 1.65
CA ALA A 347 -25.24 -3.83 2.72
C ALA A 347 -26.36 -4.36 3.63
N GLU A 348 -27.39 -5.01 3.07
CA GLU A 348 -28.46 -5.69 3.81
C GLU A 348 -27.88 -6.79 4.72
N ILE A 349 -26.96 -7.61 4.19
CA ILE A 349 -26.27 -8.68 4.94
C ILE A 349 -25.37 -8.14 6.07
N GLN A 350 -24.92 -6.87 6.00
CA GLN A 350 -24.17 -6.22 7.08
C GLN A 350 -25.05 -5.55 8.16
N GLU A 351 -26.39 -5.54 8.02
CA GLU A 351 -27.32 -4.87 8.94
C GLU A 351 -26.90 -3.43 9.34
N LEU A 352 -26.49 -2.61 8.35
CA LEU A 352 -25.93 -1.28 8.61
C LEU A 352 -26.92 -0.33 9.30
N ARG A 353 -26.58 0.08 10.53
CA ARG A 353 -27.41 0.95 11.38
C ARG A 353 -26.66 2.18 11.89
N ALA A 354 -27.41 3.17 12.38
CA ALA A 354 -26.95 4.26 13.25
C ALA A 354 -28.14 4.85 14.04
N ASN A 355 -27.85 5.64 15.07
CA ASN A 355 -28.84 6.47 15.77
C ASN A 355 -28.79 7.90 15.19
N PRO A 356 -29.89 8.45 14.61
CA PRO A 356 -29.91 9.81 14.09
C PRO A 356 -30.12 10.88 15.17
N ASP A 357 -30.62 10.50 16.36
CA ASP A 357 -31.06 11.43 17.41
C ASP A 357 -29.91 12.01 18.26
N THR A 358 -28.70 11.48 18.12
CA THR A 358 -27.51 11.92 18.87
C THR A 358 -26.75 13.08 18.23
N GLN A 359 -25.84 13.68 19.01
CA GLN A 359 -24.83 14.61 18.51
C GLN A 359 -23.95 13.89 17.46
N ALA A 360 -23.82 14.48 16.26
CA ALA A 360 -23.09 13.83 15.19
C ALA A 360 -21.61 13.54 15.51
N ALA A 361 -21.17 12.35 15.13
CA ALA A 361 -19.78 11.93 15.15
C ALA A 361 -19.42 11.19 13.85
N GLY A 362 -18.13 11.18 13.51
CA GLY A 362 -17.64 10.57 12.29
C GLY A 362 -16.20 10.93 11.99
N THR A 363 -15.84 11.01 10.71
CA THR A 363 -14.44 11.17 10.28
C THR A 363 -14.27 12.26 9.21
N VAL A 364 -13.19 13.04 9.32
CA VAL A 364 -12.75 13.99 8.29
C VAL A 364 -12.25 13.21 7.08
N ILE A 365 -12.90 13.37 5.93
CA ILE A 365 -12.47 12.74 4.67
C ILE A 365 -11.30 13.52 4.06
N GLU A 366 -11.49 14.83 3.88
CA GLU A 366 -10.55 15.74 3.24
C GLU A 366 -10.74 17.16 3.78
N ALA A 367 -9.70 18.00 3.72
CA ALA A 367 -9.75 19.36 4.25
C ALA A 367 -8.83 20.31 3.47
N SER A 368 -9.22 21.58 3.33
CA SER A 368 -8.51 22.58 2.53
C SER A 368 -8.71 24.01 3.07
N LEU A 369 -8.02 24.97 2.47
CA LEU A 369 -8.07 26.39 2.87
C LEU A 369 -8.51 27.27 1.70
N ASP A 370 -9.79 27.67 1.69
CA ASP A 370 -10.37 28.54 0.68
C ASP A 370 -10.13 30.03 1.01
N LYS A 371 -9.67 30.79 0.01
CA LYS A 371 -9.34 32.24 0.11
C LYS A 371 -10.50 33.14 0.56
N GLN A 372 -11.75 32.79 0.27
CA GLN A 372 -12.95 33.56 0.57
C GLN A 372 -13.77 32.95 1.72
N ARG A 373 -13.77 31.62 1.84
CA ARG A 373 -14.64 30.86 2.73
C ARG A 373 -13.94 30.47 4.04
N GLY A 374 -12.60 30.46 4.06
CA GLY A 374 -11.77 30.08 5.20
C GLY A 374 -11.41 28.58 5.19
N PRO A 375 -11.05 28.00 6.36
CA PRO A 375 -10.90 26.55 6.49
C PRO A 375 -12.21 25.83 6.17
N VAL A 376 -12.13 24.83 5.30
CA VAL A 376 -13.25 23.96 4.94
C VAL A 376 -12.83 22.49 5.11
N ALA A 377 -13.77 21.64 5.51
CA ALA A 377 -13.51 20.21 5.70
C ALA A 377 -14.72 19.39 5.25
N THR A 378 -14.47 18.36 4.42
CA THR A 378 -15.45 17.36 4.04
C THR A 378 -15.53 16.33 5.16
N LEU A 379 -16.64 16.32 5.89
CA LEU A 379 -16.90 15.41 7.01
C LEU A 379 -17.89 14.33 6.54
N LEU A 380 -17.60 13.06 6.84
CA LEU A 380 -18.56 11.97 6.70
C LEU A 380 -19.17 11.66 8.07
N VAL A 381 -20.47 11.91 8.21
CA VAL A 381 -21.24 11.58 9.42
C VAL A 381 -21.43 10.07 9.51
N GLN A 382 -21.13 9.47 10.65
CA GLN A 382 -21.21 8.01 10.86
C GLN A 382 -22.27 7.63 11.91
N ASN A 383 -22.48 8.48 12.92
CA ASN A 383 -23.60 8.40 13.87
C ASN A 383 -24.12 9.82 14.18
N GLY A 384 -25.36 9.95 14.63
CA GLY A 384 -25.99 11.23 14.99
C GLY A 384 -26.29 12.18 13.83
N THR A 385 -26.81 13.36 14.15
CA THR A 385 -27.15 14.43 13.18
C THR A 385 -26.47 15.75 13.57
N MET A 386 -25.83 16.42 12.59
CA MET A 386 -25.34 17.80 12.75
C MET A 386 -26.27 18.80 12.07
N ARG A 387 -26.33 20.01 12.61
CA ARG A 387 -27.21 21.10 12.16
C ARG A 387 -26.46 22.42 12.01
N LEU A 388 -27.03 23.33 11.22
CA LEU A 388 -26.46 24.66 10.99
C LEU A 388 -26.33 25.44 12.31
N GLY A 389 -25.10 25.66 12.76
CA GLY A 389 -24.80 26.36 14.00
C GLY A 389 -24.40 25.46 15.17
N ASP A 390 -24.22 24.15 14.96
CA ASP A 390 -23.58 23.31 15.97
C ASP A 390 -22.09 23.67 16.16
N VAL A 391 -21.48 23.17 17.23
CA VAL A 391 -20.04 23.30 17.48
C VAL A 391 -19.37 21.97 17.21
N VAL A 392 -18.40 21.94 16.29
CA VAL A 392 -17.65 20.74 15.92
C VAL A 392 -16.23 20.85 16.46
N LEU A 393 -15.70 19.72 16.93
CA LEU A 393 -14.30 19.48 17.29
C LEU A 393 -13.72 18.42 16.35
N CYS A 394 -12.60 18.74 15.69
CA CYS A 394 -11.83 17.86 14.80
C CYS A 394 -10.34 17.92 15.20
N GLY A 395 -9.92 17.09 16.15
CA GLY A 395 -8.53 17.07 16.63
C GLY A 395 -8.09 18.41 17.27
N GLU A 396 -7.15 19.12 16.65
CA GLU A 396 -6.73 20.47 17.06
C GLU A 396 -7.66 21.60 16.54
N ALA A 397 -8.49 21.33 15.53
CA ALA A 397 -9.40 22.30 14.94
C ALA A 397 -10.78 22.26 15.61
N TYR A 398 -11.40 23.42 15.82
CA TYR A 398 -12.76 23.51 16.37
C TYR A 398 -13.49 24.74 15.81
N GLY A 399 -14.81 24.73 15.80
CA GLY A 399 -15.57 25.90 15.38
C GLY A 399 -17.07 25.73 15.41
N LYS A 400 -17.78 26.83 15.18
CA LYS A 400 -19.23 26.84 15.00
C LYS A 400 -19.55 26.73 13.52
N ILE A 401 -20.39 25.78 13.12
CA ILE A 401 -20.83 25.58 11.73
C ILE A 401 -21.51 26.85 11.23
N ARG A 402 -20.99 27.43 10.14
CA ARG A 402 -21.51 28.64 9.47
C ARG A 402 -22.29 28.34 8.19
N ALA A 403 -22.02 27.17 7.60
CA ALA A 403 -22.72 26.58 6.48
C ALA A 403 -22.39 25.08 6.45
N LEU A 404 -23.36 24.27 6.04
CA LEU A 404 -23.15 22.93 5.49
C LEU A 404 -23.38 23.03 3.98
N VAL A 405 -22.58 22.31 3.19
CA VAL A 405 -22.77 22.16 1.74
C VAL A 405 -22.75 20.68 1.41
N ASP A 406 -23.71 20.23 0.60
CA ASP A 406 -23.85 18.82 0.21
C ASP A 406 -23.01 18.46 -1.03
N ASP A 407 -23.07 17.19 -1.44
CA ASP A 407 -22.34 16.65 -2.58
C ASP A 407 -22.78 17.21 -3.95
N THR A 408 -23.91 17.92 -3.99
CA THR A 408 -24.40 18.65 -5.18
C THR A 408 -23.86 20.08 -5.24
N GLY A 409 -23.23 20.58 -4.16
CA GLY A 409 -22.86 21.98 -3.99
C GLY A 409 -24.01 22.87 -3.48
N SER A 410 -25.12 22.28 -3.07
CA SER A 410 -26.26 22.98 -2.47
C SER A 410 -26.05 23.16 -0.97
N ARG A 411 -26.70 24.17 -0.37
CA ARG A 411 -26.66 24.36 1.08
C ARG A 411 -27.67 23.45 1.75
N SER A 412 -27.25 22.76 2.82
CA SER A 412 -28.14 22.07 3.74
C SER A 412 -28.18 22.79 5.09
N ASP A 413 -29.27 22.61 5.83
CA ASP A 413 -29.40 23.02 7.23
C ASP A 413 -29.09 21.87 8.21
N SER A 414 -28.99 20.62 7.74
CA SER A 414 -28.61 19.44 8.54
C SER A 414 -27.94 18.32 7.74
N ALA A 415 -27.21 17.45 8.43
CA ALA A 415 -26.62 16.22 7.87
C ALA A 415 -26.72 15.07 8.89
N GLY A 416 -27.38 13.98 8.50
CA GLY A 416 -27.52 12.75 9.29
C GLY A 416 -26.52 11.65 8.86
N PRO A 417 -26.64 10.42 9.40
CA PRO A 417 -25.69 9.34 9.18
C PRO A 417 -25.46 8.95 7.72
N SER A 418 -24.25 8.49 7.43
CA SER A 418 -23.70 8.19 6.09
C SER A 418 -23.62 9.35 5.11
N LEU A 419 -24.11 10.56 5.42
CA LEU A 419 -23.98 11.71 4.53
C LEU A 419 -22.59 12.36 4.66
N ALA A 420 -21.97 12.67 3.52
CA ALA A 420 -20.77 13.50 3.46
C ALA A 420 -21.16 14.97 3.18
N VAL A 421 -20.65 15.90 3.99
CA VAL A 421 -20.91 17.34 3.84
C VAL A 421 -19.63 18.17 4.04
N GLU A 422 -19.51 19.24 3.26
CA GLU A 422 -18.45 20.23 3.42
C GLU A 422 -18.87 21.26 4.49
N VAL A 423 -18.09 21.31 5.57
CA VAL A 423 -18.35 22.10 6.78
C VAL A 423 -17.46 23.33 6.82
N LEU A 424 -18.06 24.47 7.17
CA LEU A 424 -17.39 25.77 7.19
C LEU A 424 -17.48 26.45 8.56
N GLY A 425 -16.38 27.09 8.98
CA GLY A 425 -16.33 27.89 10.22
C GLY A 425 -15.37 27.39 11.30
N LEU A 426 -14.56 26.38 11.00
CA LEU A 426 -13.46 25.89 11.85
C LEU A 426 -12.36 26.94 12.05
N SER A 427 -11.63 26.84 13.16
CA SER A 427 -10.48 27.69 13.53
C SER A 427 -9.28 27.56 12.59
N SER A 428 -9.13 26.38 12.01
CA SER A 428 -7.95 25.87 11.30
C SER A 428 -8.39 24.73 10.39
N VAL A 429 -7.52 24.34 9.45
CA VAL A 429 -7.74 23.14 8.63
C VAL A 429 -7.45 21.90 9.52
N PRO A 430 -8.40 20.96 9.70
CA PRO A 430 -8.17 19.72 10.43
C PRO A 430 -7.27 18.75 9.65
N VAL A 431 -6.75 17.72 10.32
CA VAL A 431 -6.02 16.63 9.63
C VAL A 431 -7.02 15.69 8.98
N ALA A 432 -6.75 15.26 7.74
CA ALA A 432 -7.60 14.29 7.06
C ALA A 432 -7.51 12.92 7.76
N GLY A 433 -8.65 12.30 8.05
CA GLY A 433 -8.73 11.06 8.84
C GLY A 433 -8.78 11.27 10.35
N ASP A 434 -8.74 12.51 10.86
CA ASP A 434 -9.15 12.77 12.25
C ASP A 434 -10.64 12.43 12.43
N HIS A 435 -11.00 11.92 13.61
CA HIS A 435 -12.41 11.85 14.00
C HIS A 435 -12.94 13.22 14.42
N PHE A 436 -14.24 13.42 14.26
CA PHE A 436 -14.93 14.61 14.76
C PHE A 436 -16.11 14.25 15.68
N GLU A 437 -16.43 15.18 16.57
CA GLU A 437 -17.62 15.16 17.41
C GLU A 437 -18.30 16.54 17.42
N VAL A 438 -19.64 16.55 17.44
CA VAL A 438 -20.43 17.73 17.81
C VAL A 438 -20.47 17.84 19.34
N VAL A 439 -20.28 19.04 19.88
CA VAL A 439 -20.24 19.30 21.33
C VAL A 439 -21.07 20.52 21.74
N ASP A 440 -21.47 20.58 23.01
CA ASP A 440 -22.45 21.55 23.51
C ASP A 440 -21.96 23.02 23.54
N SER A 441 -20.64 23.25 23.47
CA SER A 441 -20.05 24.57 23.72
C SER A 441 -18.69 24.77 23.06
N LEU A 442 -18.48 25.98 22.54
CA LEU A 442 -17.18 26.47 22.02
C LEU A 442 -16.09 26.46 23.10
N ASP A 443 -16.42 26.72 24.36
CA ASP A 443 -15.42 26.70 25.45
C ASP A 443 -14.97 25.26 25.77
N ARG A 444 -15.89 24.29 25.68
CA ARG A 444 -15.59 22.85 25.81
C ARG A 444 -14.72 22.37 24.64
N ALA A 445 -15.17 22.63 23.40
CA ALA A 445 -14.43 22.31 22.19
C ALA A 445 -13.00 22.86 22.22
N ARG A 446 -12.86 24.14 22.58
CA ARG A 446 -11.57 24.81 22.71
C ARG A 446 -10.66 24.17 23.75
N SER A 447 -11.19 23.87 24.94
CA SER A 447 -10.38 23.24 26.00
C SER A 447 -9.88 21.86 25.60
N MET A 448 -10.70 21.09 24.87
CA MET A 448 -10.34 19.76 24.38
C MET A 448 -9.32 19.83 23.23
N ALA A 449 -9.47 20.78 22.31
CA ALA A 449 -8.50 21.06 21.25
C ALA A 449 -7.13 21.53 21.79
N GLU A 450 -7.11 22.44 22.78
CA GLU A 450 -5.86 22.89 23.42
C GLU A 450 -5.16 21.76 24.19
N GLU A 451 -5.91 20.81 24.78
CA GLU A 451 -5.35 19.60 25.40
C GLU A 451 -4.82 18.60 24.35
N ALA A 452 -5.56 18.37 23.26
CA ALA A 452 -5.14 17.52 22.15
C ALA A 452 -3.83 18.03 21.51
N ALA A 453 -3.75 19.33 21.22
CA ALA A 453 -2.53 19.97 20.72
C ALA A 453 -1.37 19.89 21.73
N GLY A 454 -1.66 19.98 23.04
CA GLY A 454 -0.68 19.73 24.09
C GLY A 454 -0.11 18.30 24.07
N LYS A 455 -0.96 17.31 23.88
CA LYS A 455 -0.58 15.89 23.73
C LYS A 455 0.23 15.65 22.46
N LEU A 456 -0.23 16.12 21.30
CA LEU A 456 0.50 15.94 20.04
C LEU A 456 1.87 16.66 20.06
N ARG A 457 1.94 17.88 20.60
CA ARG A 457 3.19 18.62 20.76
C ARG A 457 4.19 17.91 21.69
N THR A 458 3.73 17.33 22.80
CA THR A 458 4.61 16.60 23.72
C THR A 458 5.05 15.26 23.13
N ALA A 459 4.18 14.54 22.42
CA ALA A 459 4.55 13.34 21.66
C ALA A 459 5.61 13.65 20.56
N ARG A 460 5.41 14.72 19.77
CA ARG A 460 6.38 15.16 18.75
C ARG A 460 7.73 15.55 19.34
N LEU A 461 7.75 16.21 20.51
CA LEU A 461 8.99 16.51 21.23
C LEU A 461 9.67 15.24 21.77
N ALA A 462 8.90 14.25 22.22
CA ALA A 462 9.45 12.96 22.66
C ALA A 462 10.04 12.14 21.49
N ALA A 463 9.38 12.12 20.33
CA ALA A 463 9.89 11.50 19.10
C ALA A 463 11.23 12.14 18.66
N LEU A 464 11.27 13.48 18.55
CA LEU A 464 12.49 14.23 18.26
C LEU A 464 13.60 14.00 19.30
N GLN A 465 13.24 13.77 20.57
CA GLN A 465 14.23 13.39 21.60
C GLN A 465 14.73 11.95 21.44
N GLY A 466 13.89 11.02 20.97
CA GLY A 466 14.30 9.68 20.56
C GLY A 466 15.32 9.73 19.41
N GLU A 467 14.99 10.45 18.34
CA GLU A 467 15.88 10.68 17.20
C GLU A 467 17.18 11.41 17.60
N SER A 468 17.11 12.37 18.52
CA SER A 468 18.31 13.10 19.00
C SER A 468 19.32 12.22 19.76
N LYS A 469 18.97 10.97 20.11
CA LYS A 469 19.93 9.98 20.62
C LYS A 469 20.83 9.40 19.53
N VAL A 470 20.60 9.72 18.26
CA VAL A 470 21.53 9.44 17.13
C VAL A 470 22.74 10.41 17.18
N SER A 471 23.42 10.41 18.32
CA SER A 471 24.79 10.87 18.58
C SER A 471 25.16 12.33 18.26
N LEU A 472 25.81 12.99 19.23
CA LEU A 472 26.48 14.28 19.01
C LEU A 472 27.57 14.23 17.91
N SER A 473 28.10 13.04 17.57
CA SER A 473 28.99 12.83 16.43
C SER A 473 28.34 13.12 15.07
N ALA A 474 27.06 12.84 14.89
CA ALA A 474 26.34 13.16 13.65
C ALA A 474 26.12 14.67 13.47
N LEU A 475 26.07 15.42 14.57
CA LEU A 475 26.05 16.90 14.55
C LEU A 475 27.46 17.49 14.38
N ALA A 476 28.48 16.87 14.98
CA ALA A 476 29.87 17.29 14.81
C ALA A 476 30.34 17.18 13.34
N GLY A 477 29.92 16.13 12.62
CA GLY A 477 30.18 15.98 11.18
C GLY A 477 29.34 16.88 10.26
N ARG A 478 28.39 17.66 10.80
CA ARG A 478 27.53 18.59 10.05
C ARG A 478 27.86 20.08 10.27
N GLY A 479 28.93 20.37 11.03
CA GLY A 479 29.25 21.72 11.49
C GLY A 479 30.52 22.35 10.93
N SER A 480 31.20 21.72 9.97
CA SER A 480 32.54 22.14 9.49
C SER A 480 32.61 22.57 8.02
N THR A 481 31.50 22.55 7.27
CA THR A 481 31.40 23.18 5.94
C THR A 481 31.17 24.69 6.10
N GLY A 482 32.21 25.40 6.54
CA GLY A 482 32.12 26.80 6.97
C GLY A 482 33.43 27.58 6.88
N ASP A 483 33.87 27.85 5.65
CA ASP A 483 34.93 28.79 5.24
C ASP A 483 36.32 28.60 5.88
N GLY A 484 37.21 27.91 5.17
CA GLY A 484 38.60 27.72 5.59
C GLY A 484 39.42 26.90 4.59
N SER A 485 40.29 27.57 3.83
CA SER A 485 41.18 26.91 2.88
C SER A 485 42.33 26.19 3.57
N ASP A 486 42.29 24.86 3.64
CA ASP A 486 43.47 24.02 3.88
C ASP A 486 43.41 22.76 3.01
N GLY A 487 44.52 22.43 2.35
CA GLY A 487 44.56 21.44 1.28
C GLY A 487 44.83 20.03 1.79
N SER A 488 43.77 19.29 2.11
CA SER A 488 43.82 17.84 2.35
C SER A 488 42.73 17.13 1.55
N ASP A 489 43.13 16.40 0.51
CA ASP A 489 42.25 15.62 -0.36
C ASP A 489 41.73 14.34 0.37
N GLU A 490 40.87 14.51 1.37
CA GLU A 490 40.03 13.42 1.89
C GLU A 490 38.69 13.41 1.15
N GLU A 491 38.24 12.23 0.70
CA GLU A 491 36.99 12.02 -0.03
C GLU A 491 35.77 12.16 0.90
N GLY A 492 35.49 13.39 1.34
CA GLY A 492 34.28 13.76 2.06
C GLY A 492 33.08 13.72 1.12
N LEU A 493 32.15 12.80 1.38
CA LEU A 493 30.83 12.81 0.73
C LEU A 493 30.09 14.10 1.11
N GLU A 494 29.94 15.04 0.18
CA GLU A 494 29.26 16.31 0.43
C GLU A 494 27.74 16.11 0.53
N PHE A 495 27.25 15.98 1.76
CA PHE A 495 25.84 15.82 2.08
C PHE A 495 25.07 17.12 1.80
N HIS A 496 24.46 17.21 0.63
CA HIS A 496 23.63 18.34 0.23
C HIS A 496 22.27 18.32 0.94
N GLN A 497 21.68 19.49 1.17
CA GLN A 497 20.36 19.65 1.76
C GLN A 497 19.51 20.63 0.95
N LEU A 498 18.45 20.13 0.32
CA LEU A 498 17.48 20.95 -0.39
C LEU A 498 16.35 21.35 0.56
N ASN A 499 16.29 22.64 0.90
CA ASN A 499 15.20 23.19 1.70
C ASN A 499 13.95 23.36 0.82
N VAL A 500 12.80 22.89 1.32
CA VAL A 500 11.54 22.85 0.57
C VAL A 500 10.42 23.48 1.38
N ILE A 501 9.60 24.31 0.73
CA ILE A 501 8.30 24.76 1.22
C ILE A 501 7.24 24.14 0.32
N LEU A 502 6.35 23.32 0.88
CA LEU A 502 5.30 22.63 0.15
C LEU A 502 3.94 23.31 0.42
N LYS A 503 3.34 23.87 -0.63
CA LYS A 503 1.94 24.32 -0.64
C LYS A 503 1.12 23.42 -1.55
N VAL A 504 -0.07 23.06 -1.07
CA VAL A 504 -1.00 22.15 -1.76
C VAL A 504 -2.42 22.68 -1.66
N ASP A 505 -3.34 22.15 -2.46
CA ASP A 505 -4.77 22.43 -2.39
C ASP A 505 -5.42 21.86 -1.12
N ASN A 506 -5.20 20.57 -0.86
CA ASN A 506 -5.85 19.81 0.21
C ASN A 506 -4.84 19.11 1.14
N GLN A 507 -5.23 18.85 2.39
CA GLN A 507 -4.34 18.31 3.41
C GLN A 507 -3.85 16.88 3.12
N GLY A 508 -4.62 16.07 2.37
CA GLY A 508 -4.21 14.73 1.96
C GLY A 508 -3.09 14.73 0.91
N ALA A 509 -3.06 15.73 0.02
CA ALA A 509 -1.99 15.92 -0.96
C ALA A 509 -0.63 16.20 -0.29
N VAL A 510 -0.60 16.85 0.89
CA VAL A 510 0.63 16.99 1.70
C VAL A 510 1.23 15.61 1.99
N GLU A 511 0.40 14.69 2.46
CA GLU A 511 0.82 13.37 2.93
C GLU A 511 1.33 12.52 1.76
N ALA A 512 0.58 12.48 0.66
CA ALA A 512 0.91 11.73 -0.55
C ALA A 512 2.20 12.24 -1.22
N ILE A 513 2.37 13.56 -1.34
CA ILE A 513 3.60 14.15 -1.92
C ILE A 513 4.80 13.89 -1.01
N ARG A 514 4.64 14.02 0.31
CA ARG A 514 5.69 13.73 1.29
C ARG A 514 6.11 12.25 1.26
N GLU A 515 5.16 11.32 1.15
CA GLU A 515 5.41 9.88 1.05
C GLU A 515 6.13 9.54 -0.26
N ALA A 516 5.66 10.07 -1.39
CA ALA A 516 6.29 9.84 -2.70
C ALA A 516 7.71 10.44 -2.82
N LEU A 517 7.95 11.61 -2.21
CA LEU A 517 9.29 12.20 -2.15
C LEU A 517 10.22 11.50 -1.14
N ALA A 518 9.67 10.84 -0.11
CA ALA A 518 10.44 9.99 0.80
C ALA A 518 10.87 8.65 0.16
N ALA A 519 10.22 8.22 -0.93
CA ALA A 519 10.62 7.06 -1.73
C ALA A 519 11.78 7.34 -2.70
N LEU A 520 12.22 8.60 -2.85
CA LEU A 520 13.45 8.94 -3.58
C LEU A 520 14.70 8.62 -2.71
N PRO A 521 15.82 8.15 -3.30
CA PRO A 521 17.07 8.00 -2.55
C PRO A 521 17.57 9.35 -2.02
N GLN A 522 17.85 9.43 -0.71
CA GLN A 522 18.25 10.67 -0.03
C GLN A 522 19.61 10.58 0.70
N ASP A 523 20.44 9.60 0.33
CA ASP A 523 21.72 9.32 0.99
C ASP A 523 22.75 10.46 0.80
N THR A 524 22.76 11.07 -0.39
CA THR A 524 23.66 12.18 -0.76
C THR A 524 22.97 13.55 -0.71
N VAL A 525 21.68 13.62 -1.06
CA VAL A 525 20.87 14.86 -1.05
C VAL A 525 19.65 14.65 -0.17
N SER A 526 19.56 15.39 0.94
CA SER A 526 18.44 15.29 1.88
C SER A 526 17.36 16.34 1.60
N LEU A 527 16.08 15.93 1.56
CA LEU A 527 14.95 16.85 1.43
C LEU A 527 14.51 17.36 2.80
N ARG A 528 14.49 18.68 2.99
CA ARG A 528 14.09 19.31 4.24
C ARG A 528 12.86 20.20 4.06
N PHE A 529 11.70 19.64 4.39
CA PHE A 529 10.44 20.39 4.44
C PHE A 529 10.42 21.36 5.63
N LEU A 530 10.54 22.66 5.35
CA LEU A 530 10.48 23.73 6.35
C LEU A 530 9.03 24.08 6.73
N LEU A 531 8.15 24.08 5.73
CA LEU A 531 6.72 24.33 5.84
C LEU A 531 5.97 23.38 4.90
N GLN A 532 4.86 22.84 5.39
CA GLN A 532 3.91 21.99 4.68
C GLN A 532 2.52 22.48 5.08
N ALA A 533 1.73 22.98 4.13
CA ALA A 533 0.39 23.51 4.42
C ALA A 533 -0.54 23.46 3.20
N ALA A 534 -1.82 23.19 3.46
CA ALA A 534 -2.88 23.43 2.48
C ALA A 534 -3.16 24.93 2.30
N GLY A 535 -3.60 25.31 1.11
CA GLY A 535 -3.90 26.67 0.70
C GLY A 535 -2.79 27.36 -0.11
N ASP A 536 -3.21 28.33 -0.91
CA ASP A 536 -2.38 29.03 -1.90
C ASP A 536 -1.10 29.68 -1.33
N VAL A 537 -0.13 29.92 -2.21
CA VAL A 537 1.15 30.58 -1.86
C VAL A 537 0.91 32.04 -1.44
N ALA A 538 1.48 32.43 -0.31
CA ALA A 538 1.40 33.76 0.30
C ALA A 538 2.78 34.44 0.38
N LEU A 539 2.79 35.76 0.58
CA LEU A 539 4.04 36.54 0.68
C LEU A 539 4.96 36.06 1.82
N SER A 540 4.38 35.60 2.93
CA SER A 540 5.11 35.02 4.07
C SER A 540 5.89 33.76 3.70
N ASP A 541 5.41 33.00 2.70
CA ASP A 541 6.07 31.77 2.25
C ASP A 541 7.31 32.12 1.41
N ILE A 542 7.23 33.19 0.61
CA ILE A 542 8.36 33.77 -0.13
C ILE A 542 9.38 34.39 0.84
N ASP A 543 8.94 35.09 1.89
CA ASP A 543 9.85 35.63 2.91
C ASP A 543 10.59 34.52 3.69
N LEU A 544 9.90 33.42 4.01
CA LEU A 544 10.52 32.22 4.59
C LEU A 544 11.50 31.54 3.62
N ALA A 545 11.16 31.50 2.33
CA ALA A 545 12.00 30.95 1.27
C ALA A 545 13.33 31.71 1.13
N VAL A 546 13.29 33.06 1.07
CA VAL A 546 14.51 33.90 1.08
C VAL A 546 15.34 33.68 2.34
N ALA A 547 14.69 33.65 3.50
CA ALA A 547 15.39 33.52 4.79
C ALA A 547 16.04 32.14 5.02
N SER A 548 15.74 31.16 4.16
CA SER A 548 16.14 29.76 4.34
C SER A 548 16.70 29.10 3.07
N GLU A 549 16.92 29.88 2.00
CA GLU A 549 17.35 29.39 0.67
C GLU A 549 16.54 28.18 0.19
N ALA A 550 15.20 28.29 0.27
CA ALA A 550 14.27 27.19 0.01
C ALA A 550 13.50 27.35 -1.31
N VAL A 551 13.26 26.23 -2.00
CA VAL A 551 12.39 26.17 -3.19
C VAL A 551 10.93 26.00 -2.75
N VAL A 552 10.01 26.72 -3.39
CA VAL A 552 8.57 26.60 -3.13
C VAL A 552 7.93 25.68 -4.17
N LEU A 553 7.40 24.54 -3.72
CA LEU A 553 6.63 23.61 -4.53
C LEU A 553 5.15 23.86 -4.30
N ALA A 554 4.40 24.13 -5.38
CA ALA A 554 3.02 24.60 -5.33
C ALA A 554 2.11 23.65 -6.13
N PHE A 555 1.43 22.73 -5.45
CA PHE A 555 0.62 21.67 -6.05
C PHE A 555 -0.87 22.02 -6.10
N ASN A 556 -1.48 22.03 -7.29
CA ASN A 556 -2.89 22.35 -7.54
C ASN A 556 -3.38 23.71 -6.97
N VAL A 557 -2.46 24.57 -6.54
CA VAL A 557 -2.72 25.91 -5.97
C VAL A 557 -2.43 27.04 -6.96
N ASN A 558 -3.05 28.19 -6.73
CA ASN A 558 -2.96 29.40 -7.54
C ASN A 558 -2.04 30.44 -6.89
N MET A 559 -0.91 30.73 -7.55
CA MET A 559 -0.02 31.84 -7.18
C MET A 559 -0.69 33.19 -7.50
N PRO A 560 -0.89 34.11 -6.54
CA PRO A 560 -1.38 35.45 -6.84
C PRO A 560 -0.29 36.29 -7.56
N PRO A 561 -0.62 37.17 -8.52
CA PRO A 561 0.37 37.98 -9.24
C PRO A 561 1.26 38.88 -8.35
N ALA A 562 0.75 39.27 -7.17
CA ALA A 562 1.54 40.01 -6.18
C ALA A 562 2.60 39.15 -5.46
N VAL A 563 2.41 37.84 -5.42
CA VAL A 563 3.37 36.86 -4.88
C VAL A 563 4.36 36.43 -5.96
N GLU A 564 3.89 36.28 -7.20
CA GLU A 564 4.71 36.04 -8.41
C GLU A 564 5.77 37.14 -8.59
N ALA A 565 5.35 38.41 -8.64
CA ALA A 565 6.26 39.55 -8.73
C ALA A 565 7.23 39.64 -7.52
N ALA A 566 6.78 39.25 -6.32
CA ALA A 566 7.63 39.24 -5.13
C ALA A 566 8.65 38.09 -5.11
N ALA A 567 8.35 36.97 -5.78
CA ALA A 567 9.29 35.87 -5.99
C ALA A 567 10.35 36.25 -7.03
N GLU A 568 9.94 36.86 -8.16
CA GLU A 568 10.87 37.39 -9.17
C GLU A 568 11.80 38.47 -8.60
N GLU A 569 11.27 39.45 -7.85
CA GLU A 569 12.08 40.54 -7.24
C GLU A 569 13.12 40.01 -6.25
N LYS A 570 12.81 38.91 -5.55
CA LYS A 570 13.66 38.31 -4.50
C LYS A 570 14.50 37.13 -4.99
N GLY A 571 14.34 36.68 -6.23
CA GLY A 571 15.04 35.53 -6.79
C GLY A 571 14.63 34.17 -6.20
N VAL A 572 13.40 34.03 -5.69
CA VAL A 572 12.89 32.77 -5.13
C VAL A 572 12.33 31.89 -6.24
N GLU A 573 12.81 30.65 -6.33
CA GLU A 573 12.24 29.67 -7.25
C GLU A 573 10.92 29.11 -6.71
N VAL A 574 9.84 29.29 -7.49
CA VAL A 574 8.51 28.76 -7.21
C VAL A 574 8.04 27.94 -8.41
N ARG A 575 7.73 26.66 -8.21
CA ARG A 575 7.24 25.76 -9.28
C ARG A 575 5.81 25.30 -9.01
N THR A 576 4.93 25.52 -9.98
CA THR A 576 3.51 25.14 -9.92
C THR A 576 3.23 23.85 -10.68
N TYR A 577 2.56 22.88 -10.06
CA TYR A 577 2.26 21.56 -10.64
C TYR A 577 0.77 21.24 -10.55
N ARG A 578 0.28 20.36 -11.44
CA ARG A 578 -1.09 19.81 -11.43
C ARG A 578 -1.15 18.28 -11.53
N VAL A 579 0.01 17.63 -11.62
CA VAL A 579 0.18 16.18 -11.68
C VAL A 579 1.36 15.84 -10.78
N ILE A 580 1.21 14.82 -9.95
CA ILE A 580 2.21 14.50 -8.91
C ILE A 580 3.52 13.96 -9.50
N TYR A 581 3.47 13.27 -10.64
CA TYR A 581 4.64 12.81 -11.38
C TYR A 581 5.58 13.96 -11.78
N ASP A 582 5.03 15.05 -12.34
CA ASP A 582 5.80 16.21 -12.79
C ASP A 582 6.59 16.83 -11.62
N LEU A 583 5.99 16.88 -10.43
CA LEU A 583 6.60 17.37 -9.20
C LEU A 583 7.74 16.45 -8.72
N ILE A 584 7.50 15.13 -8.69
CA ILE A 584 8.51 14.14 -8.25
C ILE A 584 9.71 14.13 -9.21
N ASP A 585 9.46 14.19 -10.53
CA ASP A 585 10.49 14.18 -11.56
C ASP A 585 11.32 15.48 -11.56
N ASP A 586 10.70 16.65 -11.37
CA ASP A 586 11.46 17.91 -11.24
C ASP A 586 12.20 18.03 -9.92
N VAL A 587 11.69 17.49 -8.80
CA VAL A 587 12.46 17.41 -7.54
C VAL A 587 13.62 16.43 -7.67
N ARG A 588 13.44 15.28 -8.35
CA ARG A 588 14.52 14.34 -8.69
C ARG A 588 15.62 15.05 -9.49
N LYS A 589 15.27 15.78 -10.55
CA LYS A 589 16.23 16.57 -11.35
C LYS A 589 16.92 17.67 -10.54
N ALA A 590 16.20 18.34 -9.63
CA ALA A 590 16.78 19.38 -8.78
C ALA A 590 17.81 18.78 -7.80
N MET A 591 17.52 17.61 -7.22
CA MET A 591 18.47 16.85 -6.41
C MET A 591 19.66 16.35 -7.25
N GLU A 592 19.45 15.84 -8.45
CA GLU A 592 20.54 15.41 -9.36
C GLU A 592 21.40 16.59 -9.83
N GLY A 593 20.82 17.78 -9.99
CA GLY A 593 21.53 19.03 -10.27
C GLY A 593 22.37 19.57 -9.09
N LEU A 594 22.19 19.02 -7.88
CA LEU A 594 23.01 19.27 -6.70
C LEU A 594 24.09 18.18 -6.48
N LEU A 595 24.22 17.20 -7.39
CA LEU A 595 25.28 16.18 -7.32
C LEU A 595 26.52 16.62 -8.12
N ASP A 596 27.70 16.48 -7.54
CA ASP A 596 28.97 16.66 -8.25
C ASP A 596 29.07 15.75 -9.48
N SER A 597 29.56 16.29 -10.59
CA SER A 597 29.83 15.49 -11.79
C SER A 597 30.93 14.46 -11.54
N VAL A 598 30.76 13.22 -12.02
CA VAL A 598 31.83 12.22 -12.03
C VAL A 598 32.81 12.54 -13.14
N GLU A 599 34.11 12.41 -12.87
CA GLU A 599 35.16 12.35 -13.88
C GLU A 599 35.26 10.93 -14.46
N GLU A 600 34.45 10.61 -15.49
CA GLU A 600 34.51 9.29 -16.15
C GLU A 600 35.69 9.24 -17.13
N ARG A 601 36.67 8.36 -16.85
CA ARG A 601 37.84 8.12 -17.70
C ARG A 601 37.45 7.28 -18.93
N THR A 602 37.10 7.95 -20.03
CA THR A 602 36.77 7.31 -21.30
C THR A 602 38.05 6.88 -22.04
N PRO A 603 38.27 5.59 -22.36
CA PRO A 603 39.50 5.14 -23.01
C PRO A 603 39.59 5.60 -24.48
N LEU A 604 40.68 6.30 -24.81
CA LEU A 604 40.98 6.79 -26.17
C LEU A 604 41.84 5.81 -26.99
N GLY A 605 42.72 5.07 -26.33
CA GLY A 605 43.63 4.13 -26.99
C GLY A 605 44.73 3.59 -26.08
N SER A 606 45.46 2.60 -26.58
CA SER A 606 46.57 1.94 -25.90
C SER A 606 47.86 2.01 -26.73
N ALA A 607 49.02 2.01 -26.07
CA ALA A 607 50.34 1.97 -26.72
C ALA A 607 51.39 1.24 -25.89
N GLU A 608 52.34 0.58 -26.55
CA GLU A 608 53.44 -0.16 -25.89
C GLU A 608 54.78 0.58 -26.02
N VAL A 609 55.53 0.72 -24.92
CA VAL A 609 56.86 1.34 -24.90
C VAL A 609 57.92 0.40 -25.47
N ARG A 610 58.37 0.69 -26.69
CA ARG A 610 59.38 -0.10 -27.43
C ARG A 610 60.81 0.35 -27.21
N ALA A 611 61.03 1.63 -26.90
CA ALA A 611 62.34 2.20 -26.66
C ALA A 611 62.24 3.43 -25.75
N VAL A 612 63.34 3.83 -25.12
CA VAL A 612 63.41 5.05 -24.29
C VAL A 612 64.56 5.92 -24.80
N PHE A 613 64.29 7.19 -25.05
CA PHE A 613 65.24 8.15 -25.61
C PHE A 613 65.46 9.32 -24.63
N GLY A 614 66.71 9.68 -24.38
CA GLY A 614 67.04 10.92 -23.66
C GLY A 614 66.85 12.13 -24.57
N ALA A 615 66.08 13.13 -24.12
CA ALA A 615 65.68 14.30 -24.90
C ALA A 615 66.06 15.62 -24.20
N GLY A 616 67.32 15.72 -23.74
CA GLY A 616 67.80 16.83 -22.93
C GLY A 616 67.71 16.50 -21.45
N SER A 617 66.93 17.28 -20.69
CA SER A 617 66.73 17.08 -19.25
C SER A 617 65.68 16.04 -18.89
N SER A 618 64.85 15.59 -19.84
CA SER A 618 63.84 14.53 -19.65
C SER A 618 63.99 13.40 -20.68
N LYS A 619 63.29 12.31 -20.45
CA LYS A 619 63.20 11.12 -21.30
C LYS A 619 61.86 11.06 -22.02
N VAL A 620 61.89 10.51 -23.23
CA VAL A 620 60.75 10.34 -24.12
C VAL A 620 60.65 8.86 -24.49
N ALA A 621 59.47 8.28 -24.32
CA ALA A 621 59.18 6.92 -24.75
C ALA A 621 58.97 6.89 -26.27
N GLY A 622 59.65 5.99 -26.96
CA GLY A 622 59.29 5.57 -28.31
C GLY A 622 58.27 4.45 -28.21
N VAL A 623 57.04 4.71 -28.66
CA VAL A 623 55.89 3.82 -28.44
C VAL A 623 55.24 3.45 -29.77
N MET A 624 54.64 2.27 -29.83
CA MET A 624 53.71 1.89 -30.91
C MET A 624 52.29 1.92 -30.36
N VAL A 625 51.40 2.68 -31.00
CA VAL A 625 49.97 2.68 -30.64
C VAL A 625 49.37 1.33 -31.06
N THR A 626 48.87 0.57 -30.10
CA THR A 626 48.29 -0.76 -30.31
C THR A 626 46.83 -0.67 -30.74
N GLU A 627 46.02 0.11 -30.03
CA GLU A 627 44.58 0.27 -30.31
C GLU A 627 44.14 1.73 -30.11
N GLY A 628 43.04 2.13 -30.74
CA GLY A 628 42.50 3.49 -30.64
C GLY A 628 43.46 4.57 -31.17
N LYS A 629 43.61 5.67 -30.43
CA LYS A 629 44.52 6.78 -30.75
C LYS A 629 45.09 7.46 -29.50
N LEU A 630 46.30 7.99 -29.62
CA LEU A 630 46.88 8.94 -28.67
C LEU A 630 46.62 10.38 -29.14
N VAL A 631 46.19 11.27 -28.24
CA VAL A 631 45.92 12.69 -28.53
C VAL A 631 46.79 13.55 -27.61
N LYS A 632 47.37 14.64 -28.13
CA LYS A 632 48.16 15.55 -27.28
C LYS A 632 47.25 16.25 -26.27
N GLY A 633 47.55 16.11 -24.97
CA GLY A 633 46.79 16.70 -23.87
C GLY A 633 45.74 15.78 -23.23
N CYS A 634 45.60 14.53 -23.66
CA CYS A 634 44.78 13.56 -22.93
C CYS A 634 45.44 13.11 -21.61
N GLY A 635 44.64 12.54 -20.70
CA GLY A 635 45.14 11.82 -19.54
C GLY A 635 45.76 10.49 -19.95
N VAL A 636 46.75 10.02 -19.20
CA VAL A 636 47.52 8.81 -19.50
C VAL A 636 47.92 8.08 -18.22
N ALA A 637 47.58 6.81 -18.15
CA ALA A 637 48.09 5.86 -17.15
C ALA A 637 49.24 5.05 -17.75
N VAL A 638 50.36 4.93 -17.02
CA VAL A 638 51.50 4.07 -17.36
C VAL A 638 51.41 2.80 -16.51
N ILE A 639 51.25 1.64 -17.15
CA ILE A 639 51.01 0.36 -16.49
C ILE A 639 52.20 -0.57 -16.73
N ARG A 640 52.82 -1.02 -15.64
CA ARG A 640 53.95 -1.97 -15.67
C ARG A 640 53.44 -3.36 -15.28
N GLY A 641 53.26 -4.22 -16.28
CA GLY A 641 52.73 -5.58 -16.14
C GLY A 641 51.23 -5.63 -15.80
N LYS A 642 50.86 -5.27 -14.56
CA LYS A 642 49.48 -5.21 -14.06
C LYS A 642 49.22 -4.12 -13.02
N LYS A 643 50.18 -3.21 -12.78
CA LYS A 643 50.03 -2.11 -11.82
C LYS A 643 50.27 -0.78 -12.51
N GLU A 644 49.39 0.19 -12.27
CA GLU A 644 49.64 1.59 -12.61
C GLU A 644 50.84 2.12 -11.81
N VAL A 645 51.80 2.69 -12.52
CA VAL A 645 53.04 3.26 -11.97
C VAL A 645 52.95 4.78 -11.87
N HIS A 646 52.23 5.41 -12.80
CA HIS A 646 52.06 6.85 -12.89
C HIS A 646 50.80 7.21 -13.68
N SER A 647 50.09 8.26 -13.26
CA SER A 647 49.00 8.90 -14.00
C SER A 647 49.40 10.35 -14.29
N GLY A 648 49.23 10.82 -15.52
CA GLY A 648 49.56 12.21 -15.88
C GLY A 648 49.20 12.60 -17.32
N THR A 649 49.39 13.87 -17.66
CA THR A 649 48.94 14.44 -18.94
C THR A 649 49.97 14.29 -20.06
N LEU A 650 49.52 14.04 -21.29
CA LEU A 650 50.37 13.88 -22.47
C LEU A 650 50.90 15.23 -23.02
N THR A 651 52.02 15.70 -22.47
CA THR A 651 52.63 17.00 -22.80
C THR A 651 53.25 17.06 -24.20
N SER A 652 53.84 15.97 -24.70
CA SER A 652 54.60 15.93 -25.95
C SER A 652 54.29 14.69 -26.78
N LEU A 653 53.60 14.88 -27.91
CA LEU A 653 53.39 13.85 -28.94
C LEU A 653 54.17 14.23 -30.21
N ARG A 654 55.10 13.37 -30.65
CA ARG A 654 55.96 13.63 -31.82
C ARG A 654 56.03 12.44 -32.77
N ARG A 655 56.09 12.68 -34.07
CA ARG A 655 56.25 11.65 -35.11
C ARG A 655 57.24 12.13 -36.17
N VAL A 656 58.27 11.33 -36.46
CA VAL A 656 59.35 11.65 -37.42
C VAL A 656 59.93 13.08 -37.21
N LYS A 657 60.21 13.42 -35.95
CA LYS A 657 60.70 14.74 -35.45
C LYS A 657 59.69 15.90 -35.45
N GLU A 658 58.55 15.78 -36.13
CA GLU A 658 57.48 16.78 -36.11
C GLU A 658 56.55 16.59 -34.89
N LEU A 659 55.81 17.64 -34.52
CA LEU A 659 54.79 17.58 -33.46
C LEU A 659 53.46 17.10 -34.05
N ALA A 660 52.89 16.02 -33.49
CA ALA A 660 51.60 15.49 -33.90
C ALA A 660 50.49 15.95 -32.95
N LYS A 661 49.28 16.17 -33.48
CA LYS A 661 48.08 16.43 -32.67
C LYS A 661 47.47 15.12 -32.15
N GLU A 662 47.39 14.12 -33.02
CA GLU A 662 46.95 12.76 -32.71
C GLU A 662 47.80 11.73 -33.49
N VAL A 663 47.86 10.50 -32.98
CA VAL A 663 48.49 9.34 -33.62
C VAL A 663 47.58 8.13 -33.45
N VAL A 664 47.19 7.52 -34.56
CA VAL A 664 46.30 6.34 -34.61
C VAL A 664 47.06 5.03 -34.46
N ALA A 665 46.34 3.95 -34.10
CA ALA A 665 46.83 2.58 -34.02
C ALA A 665 47.69 2.13 -35.22
N GLY A 666 48.69 1.28 -34.93
CA GLY A 666 49.66 0.77 -35.92
C GLY A 666 50.81 1.72 -36.26
N LEU A 667 50.86 2.91 -35.67
CA LEU A 667 51.92 3.90 -35.91
C LEU A 667 52.86 4.06 -34.71
N GLU A 668 54.14 4.31 -35.00
CA GLU A 668 55.15 4.64 -34.00
C GLU A 668 55.25 6.16 -33.77
N CYS A 669 55.38 6.56 -32.50
CA CYS A 669 55.53 7.95 -32.09
C CYS A 669 56.40 8.09 -30.82
N GLY A 670 56.86 9.31 -30.55
CA GLY A 670 57.53 9.69 -29.31
C GLY A 670 56.56 10.37 -28.37
N VAL A 671 56.41 9.84 -27.16
CA VAL A 671 55.53 10.34 -26.08
C VAL A 671 56.36 10.85 -24.91
N GLY A 672 56.02 12.04 -24.43
CA GLY A 672 56.45 12.59 -23.14
C GLY A 672 55.24 12.94 -22.27
N LEU A 673 55.34 12.65 -20.98
CA LEU A 673 54.36 12.98 -19.95
C LEU A 673 54.86 14.15 -19.09
N GLU A 674 53.98 14.70 -18.26
CA GLU A 674 54.38 15.61 -17.19
C GLU A 674 54.92 14.83 -15.97
N GLY A 675 56.02 15.31 -15.38
CA GLY A 675 56.61 14.75 -14.15
C GLY A 675 57.24 13.34 -14.23
N PHE A 676 57.13 12.62 -15.36
CA PHE A 676 57.53 11.21 -15.44
C PHE A 676 58.71 10.90 -16.38
N ASP A 677 59.79 10.42 -15.77
CA ASP A 677 61.05 10.05 -16.41
C ASP A 677 61.45 8.57 -16.21
N GLU A 678 60.62 7.75 -15.56
CA GLU A 678 60.97 6.35 -15.19
C GLU A 678 60.49 5.29 -16.20
N TRP A 679 60.45 5.66 -17.48
CA TRP A 679 60.12 4.78 -18.61
C TRP A 679 61.00 3.51 -18.68
N GLN A 680 60.36 2.36 -18.92
CA GLN A 680 61.01 1.07 -19.19
C GLN A 680 60.43 0.45 -20.47
N GLN A 681 61.22 -0.42 -21.12
CA GLN A 681 60.78 -1.15 -22.30
C GLN A 681 59.79 -2.25 -21.89
N GLY A 682 58.63 -2.30 -22.55
CA GLY A 682 57.50 -3.17 -22.16
C GLY A 682 56.55 -2.57 -21.13
N ASP A 683 56.66 -1.28 -20.80
CA ASP A 683 55.57 -0.54 -20.16
C ASP A 683 54.39 -0.39 -21.13
N SER A 684 53.16 -0.58 -20.65
CA SER A 684 51.93 -0.25 -21.36
C SER A 684 51.50 1.17 -21.04
N ILE A 685 50.83 1.82 -21.98
CA ILE A 685 50.28 3.17 -21.86
C ILE A 685 48.80 3.10 -22.23
N GLU A 686 47.93 3.52 -21.33
CA GLU A 686 46.50 3.64 -21.55
C GLU A 686 46.13 5.13 -21.53
N ALA A 687 45.69 5.64 -22.67
CA ALA A 687 45.25 7.03 -22.83
C ALA A 687 43.74 7.13 -22.61
N PHE A 688 43.32 8.11 -21.82
CA PHE A 688 41.93 8.38 -21.50
C PHE A 688 41.58 9.87 -21.64
N GLU A 689 40.34 10.13 -22.01
CA GLU A 689 39.71 11.44 -21.92
C GLU A 689 38.93 11.49 -20.61
N VAL A 690 39.12 12.55 -19.82
CA VAL A 690 38.29 12.78 -18.63
C VAL A 690 37.02 13.49 -19.10
N VAL A 691 35.89 12.81 -19.02
CA VAL A 691 34.59 13.36 -19.39
C VAL A 691 33.79 13.59 -18.11
N GLN A 692 33.46 14.84 -17.83
CA GLN A 692 32.54 15.17 -16.74
C GLN A 692 31.12 14.72 -17.11
N LYS A 693 30.49 13.97 -16.22
CA LYS A 693 29.17 13.36 -16.40
C LYS A 693 28.33 13.59 -15.16
N ALA A 694 27.12 14.11 -15.34
CA ALA A 694 26.16 14.28 -14.24
C ALA A 694 25.85 12.91 -13.59
N ARG A 695 25.77 12.88 -12.26
CA ARG A 695 25.34 11.68 -11.52
C ARG A 695 23.82 11.51 -11.60
N SER A 696 23.35 10.28 -11.53
CA SER A 696 21.98 9.97 -11.11
C SER A 696 21.95 9.78 -9.58
N LEU A 697 20.80 10.02 -8.96
CA LEU A 697 20.61 9.72 -7.53
C LEU A 697 20.77 8.23 -7.22
N GLU A 698 20.34 7.38 -8.15
CA GLU A 698 20.39 5.93 -7.99
C GLU A 698 21.83 5.41 -8.01
N ASP A 699 22.72 6.01 -8.81
CA ASP A 699 24.14 5.64 -8.82
C ASP A 699 24.90 6.22 -7.62
N ALA A 700 24.60 7.45 -7.21
CA ALA A 700 25.15 8.04 -5.99
C ALA A 700 24.77 7.24 -4.73
N SER A 701 23.52 6.80 -4.61
CA SER A 701 23.04 5.93 -3.52
C SER A 701 23.77 4.58 -3.48
N LYS A 702 24.01 3.95 -4.64
CA LYS A 702 24.81 2.71 -4.75
C LYS A 702 26.25 2.92 -4.29
N GLU A 703 26.89 4.04 -4.65
CA GLU A 703 28.24 4.38 -4.20
C GLU A 703 28.31 4.61 -2.69
N VAL A 704 27.38 5.38 -2.10
CA VAL A 704 27.31 5.57 -0.63
C VAL A 704 27.08 4.24 0.09
N THR A 705 26.12 3.42 -0.38
CA THR A 705 25.84 2.10 0.20
C THR A 705 27.09 1.20 0.18
N LYS A 706 27.82 1.19 -0.94
CA LYS A 706 29.07 0.44 -1.08
C LYS A 706 30.17 0.98 -0.16
N ALA A 707 30.37 2.30 -0.11
CA ALA A 707 31.37 2.92 0.75
C ALA A 707 31.09 2.68 2.24
N VAL A 708 29.81 2.70 2.65
CA VAL A 708 29.37 2.33 4.00
C VAL A 708 29.66 0.86 4.28
N ALA A 709 29.39 -0.06 3.33
CA ALA A 709 29.69 -1.47 3.49
C ALA A 709 31.22 -1.73 3.65
N GLU A 710 32.06 -1.22 2.75
CA GLU A 710 33.53 -1.37 2.80
C GLU A 710 34.11 -0.75 4.09
N LYS A 711 33.58 0.40 4.53
CA LYS A 711 33.97 1.04 5.79
C LYS A 711 33.53 0.22 7.00
N THR A 712 32.36 -0.42 6.96
CA THR A 712 31.83 -1.27 8.03
C THR A 712 32.61 -2.59 8.16
N GLU A 713 32.97 -3.23 7.03
CA GLU A 713 33.89 -4.37 7.02
C GLU A 713 35.26 -3.99 7.59
N SER A 714 35.83 -2.85 7.20
CA SER A 714 37.13 -2.40 7.71
C SER A 714 37.14 -2.06 9.21
N MET A 715 35.99 -1.67 9.78
CA MET A 715 35.81 -1.47 11.22
C MET A 715 35.47 -2.77 11.99
N GLY A 716 35.25 -3.89 11.30
CA GLY A 716 34.98 -5.19 11.92
C GLY A 716 33.63 -5.30 12.64
N ILE A 717 32.67 -4.42 12.32
CA ILE A 717 31.33 -4.42 12.91
C ILE A 717 30.42 -5.26 12.02
N ALA A 718 30.03 -6.44 12.49
CA ALA A 718 29.08 -7.28 11.77
C ALA A 718 27.67 -6.68 11.85
N VAL A 719 27.28 -5.92 10.81
CA VAL A 719 25.88 -5.52 10.61
C VAL A 719 25.10 -6.74 10.17
N GLY A 720 24.28 -7.28 11.08
CA GLY A 720 23.16 -8.14 10.68
C GLY A 720 22.14 -7.29 9.95
N ALA A 721 21.78 -7.69 8.73
CA ALA A 721 20.71 -7.03 7.98
C ALA A 721 19.36 -7.20 8.70
N ALA A 722 18.60 -6.11 8.74
CA ALA A 722 17.22 -6.01 9.19
C ALA A 722 16.49 -5.07 8.22
#